data_AF-A0A350M463-F1
#
_entry.id   AF-A0A350M463-F1
#
_cell.length_a   1.000
_cell.length_b   1.000
_cell.length_c   1.000
_cell.angle_alpha   90.00
_cell.angle_beta   90.00
_cell.angle_gamma   90.00
#
_symmetry.space_group_name_H-M   'P 1'
#
loop_
_entity.id
_entity.type
_entity.pdbx_description
1 polymer ?
#
loop_
_entity_poly.entity_id
_entity_poly.type
_entity_poly.pdbx_seq_one_letter_code
_entity_poly.pdbx_strand_id
1 'polypeptide(L)'
;MKARIIHFVASASVILAATCSNIYAQKNKSPRNNYKQLTTSSSIGYLSKFDQGYVKILDGTVINGEIQIRGDSFDKISSVNVRSDVGEKYIFHTGSLLEFGLKRSTVNATPNSFVWDETGKKGIVHFGFVKTNSGQEYEGEITITKNKGRLEKIEIENRDKEKQKFEAEDVAIFGAKEYVDPKCAAGWPLINFNKSYWGVQKGTSEIDQTSYVSSESFPGYVIDNQGQKSEGSLTVYLVNDIVNKVHVEQENEKKKLKLKYDEFKEYGAQINTEEYMKRVVKKWEISQIHPEMRLYPGAISFEDGTIKKGLIAKKKLSDESDIIYASEANALVELYTANQYEEVVQNIPEEDRVAYKKYVYERDHVLGYEIQRPTRWEFVYDYGTGGSKTRFQPGYVKTKGGEIKIGAISRKYMGANMSVFLIEAGKEEVKFKREELAEYGLLNRESSSVFPASSFDKKQKGFIQLLGSNEMITGILTIDVDVKAVKTDGAPKGNVTETTFIMDVNGEKIKYEGGLVDVYGLIDLSMEQLFGNQLNSFDDPRRNFHPGSFVLNGAKKEGFIAYTKNIEAGDEDVFFFSESEDGLVNVYYKSKGAEDVTQLIAGPNIDETAGSEEENSIPLSGPYPGHVVTWSGDQQEGDIKVEQAAKGGWFFRRVNLTNNGETKEYGNDKELKSISFEKDGNRVEYVFYQFEYVEVLNRVGPWIQIRNPHPTTPSFANDLLNGLAKQGMNAARDEMDKEIAKEAGKRIGAGKASESEMQFYASYFTREKVDYTKSNDFFTLNAKEHIVLNENDQRHFMYIPGMYYNQIEAQLMGCYDFLLLDKDTRKNLVRMKDPVRTLAFLNKAYGKGME
;
A
#
# COMPACT_ATOMS: atom_id res chain seq x y z
N MET A 1 -37.10 -38.11 -29.30
CA MET A 1 -36.47 -36.81 -29.60
C MET A 1 -36.00 -36.21 -28.26
N LYS A 2 -35.09 -36.86 -27.52
CA LYS A 2 -33.61 -36.70 -27.47
C LYS A 2 -33.13 -35.24 -27.48
N ALA A 3 -33.11 -34.61 -26.30
CA ALA A 3 -32.28 -33.45 -26.02
C ALA A 3 -30.95 -33.93 -25.39
N ARG A 4 -29.84 -33.39 -25.89
CA ARG A 4 -28.46 -33.81 -25.62
C ARG A 4 -28.01 -33.42 -24.21
N ILE A 5 -27.42 -34.39 -23.51
CA ILE A 5 -26.54 -34.20 -22.36
C ILE A 5 -25.16 -33.82 -22.91
N ILE A 6 -24.59 -32.70 -22.45
CA ILE A 6 -23.18 -32.36 -22.63
C ILE A 6 -22.53 -32.40 -21.24
N HIS A 7 -21.58 -33.31 -21.07
CA HIS A 7 -20.70 -33.39 -19.91
C HIS A 7 -19.78 -32.16 -19.87
N PHE A 8 -19.75 -31.45 -18.75
CA PHE A 8 -18.63 -30.59 -18.38
C PHE A 8 -17.82 -31.35 -17.33
N VAL A 9 -16.59 -31.72 -17.70
CA VAL A 9 -15.60 -32.31 -16.79
C VAL A 9 -15.05 -31.18 -15.93
N ALA A 10 -15.17 -31.37 -14.62
CA ALA A 10 -14.56 -30.52 -13.61
C ALA A 10 -13.07 -30.85 -13.48
N SER A 11 -12.22 -29.84 -13.59
CA SER A 11 -10.84 -29.88 -13.09
C SER A 11 -10.36 -28.45 -12.89
N ALA A 12 -10.64 -27.91 -11.71
CA ALA A 12 -10.00 -26.71 -11.17
C ALA A 12 -9.80 -26.94 -9.68
N SER A 13 -8.57 -27.24 -9.28
CA SER A 13 -8.13 -27.20 -7.89
C SER A 13 -6.61 -27.02 -7.88
N VAL A 14 -6.13 -26.29 -6.87
CA VAL A 14 -4.73 -26.01 -6.52
C VAL A 14 -4.17 -24.68 -7.07
N ILE A 15 -4.64 -23.57 -6.49
CA ILE A 15 -3.79 -22.41 -6.11
C ILE A 15 -4.37 -21.87 -4.79
N LEU A 16 -3.84 -22.27 -3.64
CA LEU A 16 -4.22 -21.68 -2.35
C LEU A 16 -3.18 -22.01 -1.27
N ALA A 17 -2.06 -21.26 -1.24
CA ALA A 17 -1.12 -21.32 -0.11
C ALA A 17 -0.29 -20.04 0.14
N ALA A 18 -0.67 -18.88 -0.41
CA ALA A 18 0.10 -17.63 -0.24
C ALA A 18 -0.73 -16.36 0.08
N THR A 19 -1.92 -16.48 0.68
CA THR A 19 -2.79 -15.31 0.96
C THR A 19 -3.40 -15.28 2.36
N CYS A 20 -2.69 -15.73 3.40
CA CYS A 20 -3.22 -15.73 4.78
C CYS A 20 -2.86 -14.48 5.62
N SER A 21 -2.57 -13.35 4.97
CA SER A 21 -2.54 -12.01 5.60
C SER A 21 -3.53 -11.02 4.97
N ASN A 22 -4.29 -11.44 3.94
CA ASN A 22 -5.48 -10.70 3.53
C ASN A 22 -6.61 -11.06 4.49
N ILE A 23 -6.72 -10.31 5.60
CA ILE A 23 -8.05 -10.00 6.17
C ILE A 23 -8.90 -9.66 4.95
N TYR A 24 -9.90 -10.48 4.61
CA TYR A 24 -10.77 -10.26 3.45
C TYR A 24 -11.13 -8.78 3.42
N ALA A 25 -10.49 -8.02 2.52
CA ALA A 25 -10.71 -6.60 2.41
C ALA A 25 -12.15 -6.47 1.94
N GLN A 26 -13.06 -6.20 2.87
CA GLN A 26 -14.48 -6.14 2.61
C GLN A 26 -14.71 -5.07 1.56
N LYS A 27 -15.22 -5.48 0.40
CA LYS A 27 -15.48 -4.54 -0.68
C LYS A 27 -16.85 -3.94 -0.44
N ASN A 28 -16.90 -2.77 0.19
CA ASN A 28 -18.04 -1.88 -0.01
C ASN A 28 -18.05 -1.48 -1.50
N LYS A 29 -19.02 -1.99 -2.25
CA LYS A 29 -19.12 -1.78 -3.70
C LYS A 29 -19.71 -0.43 -4.09
N SER A 30 -20.20 0.35 -3.11
CA SER A 30 -20.81 1.65 -3.36
C SER A 30 -19.94 2.79 -2.85
N PRO A 31 -19.75 3.86 -3.62
CA PRO A 31 -18.97 5.02 -3.17
C PRO A 31 -19.68 5.76 -2.03
N ARG A 32 -18.88 6.42 -1.18
CA ARG A 32 -19.33 7.14 0.03
C ARG A 32 -20.55 8.04 -0.18
N ASN A 33 -20.56 8.77 -1.30
CA ASN A 33 -21.56 9.79 -1.60
C ASN A 33 -22.96 9.21 -1.86
N ASN A 34 -23.08 7.89 -2.01
CA ASN A 34 -24.35 7.24 -2.29
C ASN A 34 -25.11 6.87 -1.01
N TYR A 35 -24.42 6.75 0.12
CA TYR A 35 -25.05 6.48 1.41
C TYR A 35 -25.64 7.77 2.02
N LYS A 36 -26.93 7.74 2.35
CA LYS A 36 -27.61 8.83 3.07
C LYS A 36 -27.13 8.90 4.51
N GLN A 37 -26.19 9.77 4.90
CA GLN A 37 -25.78 9.87 6.30
C GLN A 37 -26.96 10.32 7.19
N LEU A 38 -27.21 9.61 8.29
CA LEU A 38 -28.03 10.10 9.39
C LEU A 38 -27.19 11.16 10.13
N THR A 39 -27.70 12.38 10.23
CA THR A 39 -27.15 13.39 11.13
C THR A 39 -27.32 12.89 12.56
N THR A 40 -26.34 12.16 13.08
CA THR A 40 -26.35 11.66 14.46
C THR A 40 -25.64 12.63 15.39
N SER A 41 -26.10 12.64 16.64
CA SER A 41 -25.42 13.24 17.78
C SER A 41 -23.97 12.72 17.91
N SER A 42 -23.13 13.50 18.59
CA SER A 42 -21.67 13.40 18.71
C SER A 42 -21.05 12.08 19.19
N SER A 43 -21.82 11.01 19.39
CA SER A 43 -21.35 9.74 19.97
C SER A 43 -21.21 8.58 18.99
N ILE A 44 -21.62 8.71 17.71
CA ILE A 44 -21.46 7.67 16.68
C ILE A 44 -20.82 8.31 15.45
N GLY A 45 -19.60 7.89 15.09
CA GLY A 45 -18.77 8.55 14.06
C GLY A 45 -19.41 8.61 12.66
N TYR A 46 -20.00 7.52 12.20
CA TYR A 46 -20.68 7.42 10.90
C TYR A 46 -21.87 6.46 10.96
N LEU A 47 -23.04 6.91 10.50
CA LEU A 47 -24.26 6.11 10.38
C LEU A 47 -25.01 6.51 9.11
N SER A 48 -25.33 5.57 8.22
CA SER A 48 -26.22 5.85 7.08
C SER A 48 -27.68 5.57 7.42
N LYS A 49 -28.65 6.14 6.68
CA LYS A 49 -30.04 5.69 6.63
C LYS A 49 -30.08 4.33 5.94
N PHE A 50 -31.17 3.61 6.21
CA PHE A 50 -31.56 2.46 5.43
C PHE A 50 -31.79 2.87 3.97
N ASP A 51 -31.17 2.15 3.04
CA ASP A 51 -31.33 2.31 1.59
C ASP A 51 -31.19 0.97 0.87
N GLN A 52 -31.76 0.85 -0.33
CA GLN A 52 -31.85 -0.41 -1.06
C GLN A 52 -30.46 -0.93 -1.46
N GLY A 53 -30.11 -2.11 -0.97
CA GLY A 53 -28.79 -2.71 -1.14
C GLY A 53 -28.79 -4.21 -0.91
N TYR A 54 -27.61 -4.74 -0.66
CA TYR A 54 -27.40 -6.15 -0.41
C TYR A 54 -26.19 -6.38 0.49
N VAL A 55 -26.15 -7.54 1.14
CA VAL A 55 -24.97 -8.09 1.79
C VAL A 55 -24.74 -9.52 1.29
N LYS A 56 -23.47 -9.91 1.15
CA LYS A 56 -23.07 -11.29 0.86
C LYS A 56 -22.25 -11.80 2.05
N ILE A 57 -22.72 -12.84 2.74
CA ILE A 57 -22.06 -13.39 3.95
C ILE A 57 -21.00 -14.45 3.59
N LEU A 58 -20.20 -14.89 4.57
CA LEU A 58 -19.05 -15.78 4.35
C LEU A 58 -19.37 -17.13 3.67
N ASP A 59 -20.56 -17.69 3.89
CA ASP A 59 -21.00 -18.92 3.20
C ASP A 59 -21.46 -18.69 1.74
N GLY A 60 -21.39 -17.45 1.25
CA GLY A 60 -21.77 -17.06 -0.11
C GLY A 60 -23.22 -16.61 -0.28
N THR A 61 -24.07 -16.74 0.75
CA THR A 61 -25.47 -16.33 0.71
C THR A 61 -25.61 -14.82 0.53
N VAL A 62 -26.52 -14.41 -0.37
CA VAL A 62 -26.85 -13.00 -0.62
C VAL A 62 -28.18 -12.65 0.05
N ILE A 63 -28.18 -11.61 0.88
CA ILE A 63 -29.37 -11.06 1.52
C ILE A 63 -29.65 -9.69 0.90
N ASN A 64 -30.76 -9.59 0.17
CA ASN A 64 -31.26 -8.34 -0.38
C ASN A 64 -32.18 -7.63 0.63
N GLY A 65 -32.15 -6.30 0.62
CA GLY A 65 -33.00 -5.49 1.49
C GLY A 65 -32.54 -4.05 1.62
N GLU A 66 -33.03 -3.36 2.65
CA GLU A 66 -32.48 -2.07 3.04
C GLU A 66 -31.24 -2.27 3.90
N ILE A 67 -30.12 -1.64 3.53
CA ILE A 67 -28.89 -1.65 4.31
C ILE A 67 -28.62 -0.29 4.95
N GLN A 68 -28.07 -0.30 6.15
CA GLN A 68 -27.55 0.86 6.87
C GLN A 68 -26.14 0.51 7.35
N ILE A 69 -25.15 1.33 6.99
CA ILE A 69 -23.75 1.12 7.42
C ILE A 69 -23.45 1.98 8.65
N ARG A 70 -22.65 1.44 9.57
CA ARG A 70 -22.25 2.08 10.83
C ARG A 70 -20.75 1.90 11.06
N GLY A 71 -20.06 2.93 11.51
CA GLY A 71 -18.62 2.91 11.76
C GLY A 71 -18.10 4.17 12.43
N ASP A 72 -16.77 4.27 12.57
CA ASP A 72 -16.11 5.51 13.00
C ASP A 72 -16.01 6.51 11.83
N SER A 73 -15.85 5.98 10.61
CA SER A 73 -15.88 6.70 9.35
C SER A 73 -16.43 5.80 8.25
N PHE A 74 -16.62 6.35 7.05
CA PHE A 74 -16.99 5.54 5.87
C PHE A 74 -15.92 4.49 5.52
N ASP A 75 -14.66 4.76 5.81
CA ASP A 75 -13.54 3.84 5.54
C ASP A 75 -13.34 2.84 6.71
N LYS A 76 -13.97 3.10 7.86
CA LYS A 76 -13.91 2.28 9.08
C LYS A 76 -15.31 1.84 9.50
N ILE A 77 -15.97 1.10 8.62
CA ILE A 77 -17.30 0.51 8.88
C ILE A 77 -17.13 -0.65 9.85
N SER A 78 -17.82 -0.60 10.98
CA SER A 78 -17.82 -1.67 12.00
C SER A 78 -19.00 -2.63 11.84
N SER A 79 -20.12 -2.15 11.30
CA SER A 79 -21.30 -2.99 11.09
C SER A 79 -22.18 -2.56 9.92
N VAL A 80 -22.94 -3.52 9.37
CA VAL A 80 -23.98 -3.32 8.37
C VAL A 80 -25.29 -3.86 8.92
N ASN A 81 -26.24 -2.96 9.18
CA ASN A 81 -27.60 -3.29 9.57
C ASN A 81 -28.41 -3.57 8.31
N VAL A 82 -29.13 -4.68 8.27
CA VAL A 82 -29.94 -5.09 7.12
C VAL A 82 -31.37 -5.30 7.55
N ARG A 83 -32.32 -4.72 6.82
CA ARG A 83 -33.74 -5.09 6.83
C ARG A 83 -34.00 -5.82 5.54
N SER A 84 -33.98 -7.14 5.59
CA SER A 84 -34.15 -7.96 4.39
C SER A 84 -35.51 -7.73 3.73
N ASP A 85 -35.64 -8.11 2.47
CA ASP A 85 -36.89 -8.03 1.71
C ASP A 85 -38.04 -8.83 2.35
N VAL A 86 -37.72 -9.82 3.20
CA VAL A 86 -38.70 -10.62 3.97
C VAL A 86 -39.01 -10.04 5.36
N GLY A 87 -38.46 -8.87 5.69
CA GLY A 87 -38.73 -8.15 6.94
C GLY A 87 -37.81 -8.51 8.12
N GLU A 88 -36.95 -9.50 7.97
CA GLU A 88 -35.97 -9.89 8.99
C GLU A 88 -34.89 -8.82 9.17
N LYS A 89 -34.44 -8.63 10.42
CA LYS A 89 -33.46 -7.62 10.81
C LYS A 89 -32.16 -8.27 11.23
N TYR A 90 -31.08 -7.90 10.56
CA TYR A 90 -29.74 -8.38 10.83
C TYR A 90 -28.80 -7.22 11.18
N ILE A 91 -27.79 -7.49 12.00
CA ILE A 91 -26.66 -6.60 12.24
C ILE A 91 -25.43 -7.46 12.01
N PHE A 92 -24.74 -7.22 10.90
CA PHE A 92 -23.52 -7.94 10.56
C PHE A 92 -22.32 -7.13 10.99
N HIS A 93 -21.40 -7.76 11.72
CA HIS A 93 -20.04 -7.24 11.79
C HIS A 93 -19.44 -7.31 10.40
N THR A 94 -18.70 -6.30 9.95
CA THR A 94 -18.21 -6.32 8.57
C THR A 94 -17.30 -7.54 8.28
N GLY A 95 -16.60 -8.05 9.31
CA GLY A 95 -15.81 -9.29 9.27
C GLY A 95 -16.59 -10.56 8.91
N SER A 96 -17.93 -10.55 9.01
CA SER A 96 -18.78 -11.67 8.62
C SER A 96 -19.31 -11.56 7.17
N LEU A 97 -18.85 -10.56 6.41
CA LEU A 97 -19.33 -10.26 5.05
C LEU A 97 -18.20 -10.46 4.02
N LEU A 98 -18.53 -11.08 2.89
CA LEU A 98 -17.69 -11.10 1.70
C LEU A 98 -17.73 -9.75 0.97
N GLU A 99 -18.93 -9.17 0.81
CA GLU A 99 -19.14 -7.84 0.25
C GLU A 99 -20.50 -7.26 0.63
N PHE A 100 -20.67 -5.95 0.45
CA PHE A 100 -21.95 -5.26 0.60
C PHE A 100 -21.98 -4.00 -0.28
N GLY A 101 -23.18 -3.53 -0.61
CA GLY A 101 -23.33 -2.33 -1.45
C GLY A 101 -24.78 -1.95 -1.67
N LEU A 102 -24.99 -0.75 -2.20
CA LEU A 102 -26.28 -0.26 -2.68
C LEU A 102 -26.56 -0.83 -4.07
N LYS A 103 -27.83 -1.13 -4.35
CA LYS A 103 -28.27 -1.74 -5.61
C LYS A 103 -28.27 -0.77 -6.79
N ARG A 104 -28.35 0.54 -6.52
CA ARG A 104 -28.29 1.64 -7.50
C ARG A 104 -27.35 2.73 -6.99
N SER A 105 -26.36 3.09 -7.78
CA SER A 105 -25.22 3.87 -7.35
C SER A 105 -24.83 4.86 -8.46
N THR A 106 -25.21 6.12 -8.31
CA THR A 106 -24.75 7.22 -9.17
C THR A 106 -23.23 7.36 -9.02
N VAL A 107 -22.50 7.46 -10.13
CA VAL A 107 -21.04 7.63 -10.12
C VAL A 107 -20.69 9.07 -10.49
N ASN A 108 -19.89 9.75 -9.67
CA ASN A 108 -19.24 10.99 -10.08
C ASN A 108 -17.88 10.64 -10.70
N ALA A 109 -17.74 10.80 -12.00
CA ALA A 109 -16.52 10.52 -12.76
C ALA A 109 -15.36 11.46 -12.38
N THR A 110 -15.68 12.65 -11.87
CA THR A 110 -14.70 13.71 -11.58
C THR A 110 -15.01 14.39 -10.23
N PRO A 111 -14.83 13.69 -9.10
CA PRO A 111 -15.31 14.15 -7.79
C PRO A 111 -14.72 15.49 -7.32
N ASN A 112 -13.53 15.86 -7.83
CA ASN A 112 -12.79 17.06 -7.42
C ASN A 112 -13.03 18.28 -8.33
N SER A 113 -13.85 18.14 -9.38
CA SER A 113 -14.02 19.21 -10.38
C SER A 113 -15.16 20.18 -10.09
N PHE A 114 -15.94 19.93 -9.04
CA PHE A 114 -17.09 20.78 -8.68
C PHE A 114 -16.67 21.87 -7.70
N VAL A 115 -17.05 23.11 -8.01
CA VAL A 115 -16.96 24.24 -7.09
C VAL A 115 -18.16 24.19 -6.17
N TRP A 116 -17.91 24.03 -4.88
CA TRP A 116 -18.96 23.94 -3.86
C TRP A 116 -19.25 25.32 -3.28
N ASP A 117 -20.53 25.59 -3.02
CA ASP A 117 -20.95 26.72 -2.20
C ASP A 117 -20.42 26.59 -0.76
N GLU A 118 -20.46 27.68 0.01
CA GLU A 118 -19.95 27.70 1.39
C GLU A 118 -20.64 26.66 2.29
N THR A 119 -21.86 26.24 1.94
CA THR A 119 -22.62 25.25 2.70
C THR A 119 -22.32 23.80 2.29
N GLY A 120 -21.59 23.58 1.20
CA GLY A 120 -21.37 22.26 0.61
C GLY A 120 -22.64 21.59 0.08
N LYS A 121 -23.74 22.33 -0.06
CA LYS A 121 -25.03 21.83 -0.55
C LYS A 121 -25.18 21.98 -2.05
N LYS A 122 -24.49 22.92 -2.68
CA LYS A 122 -24.57 23.11 -4.13
C LYS A 122 -23.17 23.02 -4.71
N GLY A 123 -22.97 22.09 -5.64
CA GLY A 123 -21.74 21.99 -6.44
C GLY A 123 -22.05 22.42 -7.87
N ILE A 124 -21.18 23.22 -8.46
CA ILE A 124 -21.32 23.65 -9.85
C ILE A 124 -20.05 23.26 -10.60
N VAL A 125 -20.21 22.72 -11.80
CA VAL A 125 -19.14 22.72 -12.80
C VAL A 125 -19.67 23.32 -14.08
N HIS A 126 -18.95 24.29 -14.62
CA HIS A 126 -19.44 25.08 -15.75
C HIS A 126 -19.53 24.30 -17.06
N PHE A 127 -18.83 23.17 -17.16
CA PHE A 127 -19.02 22.24 -18.26
C PHE A 127 -18.80 20.79 -17.83
N GLY A 128 -19.77 19.94 -18.14
CA GLY A 128 -19.79 18.54 -17.77
C GLY A 128 -20.74 17.71 -18.61
N PHE A 129 -20.85 16.44 -18.26
CA PHE A 129 -21.81 15.50 -18.85
C PHE A 129 -22.64 14.80 -17.76
N VAL A 130 -23.86 14.41 -18.13
CA VAL A 130 -24.76 13.55 -17.35
C VAL A 130 -25.23 12.41 -18.25
N LYS A 131 -25.03 11.17 -17.81
CA LYS A 131 -25.52 9.97 -18.48
C LYS A 131 -26.53 9.25 -17.60
N THR A 132 -27.75 9.12 -18.09
CA THR A 132 -28.85 8.47 -17.36
C THR A 132 -28.69 6.96 -17.34
N ASN A 133 -29.47 6.28 -16.49
CA ASN A 133 -29.53 4.82 -16.46
C ASN A 133 -30.05 4.20 -17.78
N SER A 134 -30.74 4.96 -18.63
CA SER A 134 -31.13 4.51 -19.98
C SER A 134 -30.00 4.62 -21.00
N GLY A 135 -28.86 5.22 -20.63
CA GLY A 135 -27.69 5.42 -21.49
C GLY A 135 -27.71 6.73 -22.28
N GLN A 136 -28.75 7.57 -22.14
CA GLN A 136 -28.81 8.88 -22.79
C GLN A 136 -27.85 9.86 -22.13
N GLU A 137 -27.12 10.63 -22.93
CA GLU A 137 -26.08 11.56 -22.48
C GLU A 137 -26.45 13.01 -22.80
N TYR A 138 -26.13 13.90 -21.87
CA TYR A 138 -26.37 15.34 -21.95
C TYR A 138 -25.10 16.09 -21.56
N GLU A 139 -24.84 17.24 -22.19
CA GLU A 139 -23.65 18.08 -21.92
C GLU A 139 -24.04 19.53 -21.63
N GLY A 140 -23.33 20.18 -20.71
CA GLY A 140 -23.64 21.53 -20.27
C GLY A 140 -23.08 21.88 -18.89
N GLU A 141 -23.46 23.04 -18.36
CA GLU A 141 -23.18 23.39 -16.96
C GLU A 141 -23.95 22.46 -16.04
N ILE A 142 -23.26 21.77 -15.13
CA ILE A 142 -23.90 20.88 -14.17
C ILE A 142 -23.99 21.57 -12.83
N THR A 143 -25.21 21.67 -12.33
CA THR A 143 -25.50 21.99 -10.94
C THR A 143 -25.91 20.73 -10.20
N ILE A 144 -25.12 20.32 -9.21
CA ILE A 144 -25.48 19.26 -8.28
C ILE A 144 -25.97 19.82 -6.94
N THR A 145 -27.05 19.26 -6.42
CA THR A 145 -27.60 19.63 -5.12
C THR A 145 -27.47 18.46 -4.15
N LYS A 146 -26.83 18.71 -3.02
CA LYS A 146 -26.74 17.84 -1.86
C LYS A 146 -27.70 18.28 -0.76
N ASN A 147 -28.41 17.32 -0.19
CA ASN A 147 -29.18 17.51 1.03
C ASN A 147 -28.67 16.54 2.09
N LYS A 148 -28.24 17.07 3.24
CA LYS A 148 -27.64 16.28 4.34
C LYS A 148 -26.54 15.33 3.84
N GLY A 149 -25.69 15.81 2.92
CA GLY A 149 -24.58 15.05 2.35
C GLY A 149 -24.91 14.10 1.19
N ARG A 150 -26.20 13.85 0.90
CA ARG A 150 -26.63 13.00 -0.23
C ARG A 150 -26.85 13.85 -1.47
N LEU A 151 -26.34 13.39 -2.61
CA LEU A 151 -26.76 13.92 -3.91
C LEU A 151 -28.25 13.65 -4.12
N GLU A 152 -29.05 14.71 -4.28
CA GLU A 152 -30.49 14.59 -4.57
C GLU A 152 -30.79 14.87 -6.02
N LYS A 153 -30.25 15.98 -6.54
CA LYS A 153 -30.58 16.46 -7.89
C LYS A 153 -29.34 16.79 -8.67
N ILE A 154 -29.42 16.51 -9.96
CA ILE A 154 -28.44 16.91 -10.95
C ILE A 154 -29.22 17.70 -12.01
N GLU A 155 -28.91 18.99 -12.13
CA GLU A 155 -29.42 19.85 -13.19
C GLU A 155 -28.30 20.06 -14.20
N ILE A 156 -28.60 19.95 -15.48
CA ILE A 156 -27.68 20.31 -16.56
C ILE A 156 -28.31 21.40 -17.42
N GLU A 157 -27.57 22.48 -17.66
CA GLU A 157 -27.96 23.58 -18.54
C GLU A 157 -27.08 23.56 -19.79
N ASN A 158 -27.69 23.32 -20.95
CA ASN A 158 -26.97 23.31 -22.22
C ASN A 158 -26.60 24.76 -22.66
N ARG A 159 -25.87 24.88 -23.76
CA ARG A 159 -25.45 26.20 -24.29
C ARG A 159 -26.63 27.11 -24.67
N ASP A 160 -27.75 26.53 -25.06
CA ASP A 160 -28.99 27.24 -25.41
C ASP A 160 -29.81 27.65 -24.17
N LYS A 161 -29.26 27.44 -22.97
CA LYS A 161 -29.87 27.70 -21.66
C LYS A 161 -31.09 26.83 -21.36
N GLU A 162 -31.25 25.72 -22.07
CA GLU A 162 -32.25 24.72 -21.74
C GLU A 162 -31.76 23.89 -20.55
N LYS A 163 -32.60 23.81 -19.52
CA LYS A 163 -32.30 23.10 -18.28
C LYS A 163 -33.01 21.75 -18.26
N GLN A 164 -32.27 20.70 -17.92
CA GLN A 164 -32.82 19.38 -17.64
C GLN A 164 -32.48 18.98 -16.21
N LYS A 165 -33.43 18.36 -15.52
CA LYS A 165 -33.30 17.99 -14.11
C LYS A 165 -33.48 16.49 -13.97
N PHE A 166 -32.53 15.87 -13.28
CA PHE A 166 -32.54 14.46 -12.97
C PHE A 166 -32.54 14.30 -11.46
N GLU A 167 -33.35 13.37 -10.97
CA GLU A 167 -33.14 12.83 -9.63
C GLU A 167 -31.87 11.98 -9.67
N ALA A 168 -31.05 12.04 -8.62
CA ALA A 168 -29.74 11.39 -8.62
C ALA A 168 -29.83 9.88 -8.95
N GLU A 169 -30.90 9.22 -8.53
CA GLU A 169 -31.14 7.80 -8.77
C GLU A 169 -31.40 7.42 -10.23
N ASP A 170 -31.77 8.39 -11.07
CA ASP A 170 -31.96 8.20 -12.51
C ASP A 170 -30.66 8.37 -13.32
N VAL A 171 -29.60 8.83 -12.67
CA VAL A 171 -28.29 9.08 -13.27
C VAL A 171 -27.35 7.92 -12.98
N ALA A 172 -26.77 7.36 -14.04
CA ALA A 172 -25.75 6.31 -13.92
C ALA A 172 -24.39 6.93 -13.58
N ILE A 173 -23.99 7.94 -14.36
CA ILE A 173 -22.70 8.62 -14.21
C ILE A 173 -22.83 10.10 -14.59
N PHE A 174 -22.08 10.95 -13.92
CA PHE A 174 -21.95 12.37 -14.25
C PHE A 174 -20.53 12.84 -13.95
N GLY A 175 -20.11 13.94 -14.56
CA GLY A 175 -18.79 14.50 -14.29
C GLY A 175 -18.55 15.80 -15.05
N ALA A 176 -17.48 16.48 -14.67
CA ALA A 176 -16.89 17.55 -15.43
C ALA A 176 -16.32 17.01 -16.74
N LYS A 177 -16.35 17.85 -17.76
CA LYS A 177 -15.75 17.61 -19.07
C LYS A 177 -14.89 18.82 -19.39
N GLU A 178 -13.73 18.62 -20.01
CA GLU A 178 -12.95 19.75 -20.52
C GLU A 178 -13.76 20.38 -21.67
N TYR A 179 -14.18 21.64 -21.48
CA TYR A 179 -14.89 22.36 -22.55
C TYR A 179 -13.94 22.52 -23.73
N VAL A 180 -14.31 22.01 -24.90
CA VAL A 180 -13.62 22.28 -26.16
C VAL A 180 -14.53 23.15 -27.00
N ASP A 181 -14.05 24.33 -27.38
CA ASP A 181 -14.81 25.24 -28.23
C ASP A 181 -14.82 24.71 -29.68
N PRO A 182 -15.99 24.42 -30.28
CA PRO A 182 -16.09 23.99 -31.67
C PRO A 182 -15.62 25.06 -32.67
N LYS A 183 -15.55 26.34 -32.28
CA LYS A 183 -15.01 27.43 -33.13
C LYS A 183 -13.49 27.53 -33.07
N CYS A 184 -12.81 26.74 -32.22
CA CYS A 184 -11.36 26.71 -32.15
C CYS A 184 -10.80 25.72 -33.19
N ALA A 185 -10.25 26.23 -34.29
CA ALA A 185 -9.72 25.40 -35.36
C ALA A 185 -8.33 24.79 -35.06
N ALA A 186 -7.55 25.40 -34.17
CA ALA A 186 -6.13 25.08 -34.01
C ALA A 186 -5.79 24.23 -32.77
N GLY A 187 -6.73 23.39 -32.30
CA GLY A 187 -6.48 22.56 -31.12
C GLY A 187 -6.50 23.37 -29.83
N TRP A 188 -7.70 23.46 -29.24
CA TRP A 188 -8.00 24.12 -27.96
C TRP A 188 -6.94 23.91 -26.83
N PRO A 189 -6.35 22.72 -26.67
CA PRO A 189 -5.20 22.48 -25.78
C PRO A 189 -3.95 23.32 -25.94
N LEU A 190 -3.71 23.95 -27.09
CA LEU A 190 -2.55 24.82 -27.32
C LEU A 190 -2.71 26.20 -26.66
N ILE A 191 -3.91 26.51 -26.15
CA ILE A 191 -4.24 27.79 -25.53
C ILE A 191 -3.97 27.69 -24.02
N ASN A 192 -2.91 28.35 -23.57
CA ASN A 192 -2.60 28.47 -22.14
C ASN A 192 -3.50 29.52 -21.50
N PHE A 193 -4.42 29.08 -20.65
CA PHE A 193 -5.31 29.93 -19.87
C PHE A 193 -4.68 30.33 -18.53
N ASN A 194 -4.51 31.65 -18.32
CA ASN A 194 -4.11 32.20 -17.03
C ASN A 194 -5.34 32.21 -16.11
N LYS A 195 -5.52 31.12 -15.36
CA LYS A 195 -6.57 31.04 -14.33
C LYS A 195 -6.24 31.96 -13.15
N SER A 196 -6.51 33.25 -13.30
CA SER A 196 -6.58 34.18 -12.17
C SER A 196 -8.01 34.19 -11.63
N TYR A 197 -8.23 33.56 -10.48
CA TYR A 197 -9.51 33.64 -9.77
C TYR A 197 -9.65 35.03 -9.14
N TRP A 198 -10.12 36.01 -9.91
CA TRP A 198 -10.56 37.29 -9.36
C TRP A 198 -12.00 37.13 -8.87
N GLY A 199 -12.16 36.78 -7.59
CA GLY A 199 -13.46 36.89 -6.93
C GLY A 199 -13.86 38.35 -6.88
N VAL A 200 -14.81 38.77 -7.73
CA VAL A 200 -15.40 40.10 -7.61
C VAL A 200 -16.38 40.06 -6.43
N GLN A 201 -15.96 40.58 -5.28
CA GLN A 201 -16.90 40.89 -4.19
C GLN A 201 -17.83 42.03 -4.68
N LYS A 202 -18.97 41.67 -5.26
CA LYS A 202 -20.11 42.59 -5.30
C LYS A 202 -20.69 42.65 -3.89
N GLY A 203 -20.96 43.85 -3.39
CA GLY A 203 -21.29 44.18 -1.99
C GLY A 203 -22.62 43.63 -1.43
N THR A 204 -22.97 42.39 -1.72
CA THR A 204 -24.00 41.60 -1.07
C THR A 204 -23.43 40.20 -0.88
N SER A 205 -23.81 39.50 0.19
CA SER A 205 -23.27 38.22 0.68
C SER A 205 -23.34 37.01 -0.29
N GLU A 206 -23.51 37.23 -1.59
CA GLU A 206 -23.39 36.22 -2.64
C GLU A 206 -22.14 36.53 -3.48
N ILE A 207 -21.09 35.75 -3.26
CA ILE A 207 -19.94 35.74 -4.15
C ILE A 207 -20.39 35.11 -5.46
N ASP A 208 -20.78 35.93 -6.43
CA ASP A 208 -20.99 35.50 -7.81
C ASP A 208 -19.61 35.14 -8.40
N GLN A 209 -19.20 33.88 -8.25
CA GLN A 209 -17.90 33.37 -8.69
C GLN A 209 -17.88 33.20 -10.21
N THR A 210 -18.21 34.26 -10.96
CA THR A 210 -18.00 34.24 -12.41
C THR A 210 -16.50 34.18 -12.67
N SER A 211 -16.01 33.04 -13.15
CA SER A 211 -14.59 32.88 -13.45
C SER A 211 -14.27 33.57 -14.78
N TYR A 212 -13.65 34.74 -14.70
CA TYR A 212 -13.06 35.41 -15.86
C TYR A 212 -11.63 34.91 -16.03
N VAL A 213 -11.41 34.15 -17.09
CA VAL A 213 -10.09 33.60 -17.42
C VAL A 213 -9.71 34.13 -18.79
N SER A 214 -8.48 34.60 -18.97
CA SER A 214 -7.97 34.92 -20.29
C SER A 214 -6.78 34.02 -20.61
N SER A 215 -6.59 33.71 -21.88
CA SER A 215 -5.33 33.12 -22.32
C SER A 215 -4.17 34.10 -22.10
N GLU A 216 -2.94 33.60 -22.03
CA GLU A 216 -1.80 34.41 -22.48
C GLU A 216 -2.03 34.82 -23.93
N SER A 217 -1.49 35.96 -24.38
CA SER A 217 -1.56 36.30 -25.79
C SER A 217 -0.67 35.37 -26.62
N PHE A 218 -1.10 34.99 -27.81
CA PHE A 218 -0.37 34.07 -28.69
C PHE A 218 -0.57 34.41 -30.16
N PRO A 219 0.40 34.11 -31.05
CA PRO A 219 0.21 34.26 -32.48
C PRO A 219 -1.00 33.44 -32.94
N GLY A 220 -1.94 34.05 -33.66
CA GLY A 220 -3.17 33.41 -34.08
C GLY A 220 -4.05 34.27 -34.97
N TYR A 221 -5.26 33.79 -35.23
CA TYR A 221 -6.22 34.45 -36.11
C TYR A 221 -7.66 34.33 -35.61
N VAL A 222 -8.53 35.20 -36.13
CA VAL A 222 -9.99 35.09 -36.03
C VAL A 222 -10.61 35.31 -37.42
N ILE A 223 -11.64 34.53 -37.75
CA ILE A 223 -12.49 34.70 -38.94
C ILE A 223 -13.86 35.16 -38.46
N ASP A 224 -14.25 36.37 -38.84
CA ASP A 224 -15.58 36.89 -38.50
C ASP A 224 -16.71 36.17 -39.27
N ASN A 225 -17.97 36.50 -38.97
CA ASN A 225 -19.12 35.87 -39.65
C ASN A 225 -19.22 36.24 -41.14
N GLN A 226 -18.53 37.29 -41.58
CA GLN A 226 -18.44 37.73 -42.97
C GLN A 226 -17.32 36.99 -43.73
N GLY A 227 -16.52 36.17 -43.04
CA GLY A 227 -15.40 35.42 -43.60
C GLY A 227 -14.10 36.23 -43.67
N GLN A 228 -14.03 37.42 -43.08
CA GLN A 228 -12.81 38.22 -43.03
C GLN A 228 -11.86 37.66 -41.97
N LYS A 229 -10.65 37.25 -42.41
CA LYS A 229 -9.58 36.77 -41.53
C LYS A 229 -8.75 37.93 -41.01
N SER A 230 -8.56 37.99 -39.69
CA SER A 230 -7.63 38.91 -39.02
C SER A 230 -6.58 38.12 -38.25
N GLU A 231 -5.30 38.34 -38.56
CA GLU A 231 -4.14 37.66 -37.94
C GLU A 231 -3.38 38.62 -37.01
N GLY A 232 -2.79 38.08 -35.94
CA GLY A 232 -1.99 38.86 -34.99
C GLY A 232 -1.84 38.14 -33.64
N SER A 233 -1.63 38.93 -32.58
CA SER A 233 -1.58 38.43 -31.21
C SER A 233 -3.01 38.21 -30.68
N LEU A 234 -3.44 36.96 -30.64
CA LEU A 234 -4.75 36.49 -30.20
C LEU A 234 -4.80 36.29 -28.68
N THR A 235 -5.88 36.73 -28.05
CA THR A 235 -6.21 36.46 -26.64
C THR A 235 -7.65 35.98 -26.54
N VAL A 236 -7.87 34.81 -25.95
CA VAL A 236 -9.19 34.19 -25.76
C VAL A 236 -9.66 34.46 -24.33
N TYR A 237 -10.90 34.93 -24.18
CA TYR A 237 -11.51 35.20 -22.88
C TYR A 237 -12.62 34.20 -22.62
N LEU A 238 -12.50 33.50 -21.50
CA LEU A 238 -13.51 32.62 -20.96
C LEU A 238 -14.32 33.34 -19.89
N VAL A 239 -15.60 32.99 -19.83
CA VAL A 239 -16.50 33.23 -18.71
C VAL A 239 -17.05 31.89 -18.33
N ASN A 240 -16.82 31.45 -17.09
CA ASN A 240 -17.26 30.14 -16.61
C ASN A 240 -16.73 29.01 -17.50
N ASP A 241 -15.42 29.03 -17.78
CA ASP A 241 -14.72 28.06 -18.66
C ASP A 241 -15.24 27.98 -20.13
N ILE A 242 -16.21 28.82 -20.53
CA ILE A 242 -16.78 28.90 -21.89
C ILE A 242 -16.26 30.16 -22.59
N VAL A 243 -15.94 30.09 -23.89
CA VAL A 243 -15.49 31.27 -24.65
C VAL A 243 -16.57 32.34 -24.71
N ASN A 244 -16.22 33.53 -24.25
CA ASN A 244 -17.07 34.71 -24.29
C ASN A 244 -16.69 35.64 -25.46
N LYS A 245 -15.38 35.88 -25.64
CA LYS A 245 -14.87 36.78 -26.67
C LYS A 245 -13.42 36.49 -27.00
N VAL A 246 -12.98 36.99 -28.15
CA VAL A 246 -11.58 36.95 -28.60
C VAL A 246 -11.10 38.36 -28.92
N HIS A 247 -9.83 38.63 -28.62
CA HIS A 247 -9.15 39.86 -29.02
C HIS A 247 -7.97 39.52 -29.93
N VAL A 248 -7.85 40.18 -31.08
CA VAL A 248 -6.67 40.08 -31.96
C VAL A 248 -6.01 41.45 -32.06
N GLU A 249 -4.73 41.51 -31.70
CA GLU A 249 -3.89 42.70 -31.83
C GLU A 249 -2.96 42.54 -33.04
N GLN A 250 -3.22 43.34 -34.07
CA GLN A 250 -2.47 43.29 -35.34
C GLN A 250 -1.17 44.11 -35.20
N GLU A 251 -0.03 43.54 -35.62
CA GLU A 251 1.31 44.15 -35.42
C GLU A 251 1.42 45.56 -36.03
N ASN A 252 0.74 45.82 -37.15
CA ASN A 252 0.91 47.04 -37.92
C ASN A 252 0.00 48.21 -37.50
N GLU A 253 -1.05 47.97 -36.70
CA GLU A 253 -2.10 48.99 -36.51
C GLU A 253 -2.27 49.49 -35.07
N LYS A 254 -1.60 48.90 -34.06
CA LYS A 254 -1.89 49.12 -32.61
C LYS A 254 -3.38 48.99 -32.24
N LYS A 255 -4.24 48.57 -33.17
CA LYS A 255 -5.68 48.51 -33.03
C LYS A 255 -6.02 47.08 -32.61
N LYS A 256 -6.80 46.96 -31.54
CA LYS A 256 -7.29 45.67 -31.03
C LYS A 256 -8.67 45.41 -31.61
N LEU A 257 -8.79 44.40 -32.46
CA LEU A 257 -10.09 43.88 -32.89
C LEU A 257 -10.66 43.04 -31.74
N LYS A 258 -11.87 43.35 -31.30
CA LYS A 258 -12.57 42.63 -30.22
C LYS A 258 -13.86 42.08 -30.79
N LEU A 259 -14.01 40.77 -30.77
CA LEU A 259 -15.20 40.08 -31.27
C LEU A 259 -15.79 39.22 -30.15
N LYS A 260 -17.08 39.37 -29.90
CA LYS A 260 -17.85 38.47 -29.04
C LYS A 260 -18.02 37.11 -29.72
N TYR A 261 -18.32 36.08 -28.93
CA TYR A 261 -18.46 34.70 -29.40
C TYR A 261 -19.41 34.55 -30.60
N ASP A 262 -20.50 35.31 -30.64
CA ASP A 262 -21.50 35.32 -31.71
C ASP A 262 -21.08 36.11 -32.96
N GLU A 263 -20.02 36.91 -32.88
CA GLU A 263 -19.54 37.78 -33.97
C GLU A 263 -18.45 37.12 -34.84
N PHE A 264 -17.95 35.94 -34.48
CA PHE A 264 -16.97 35.20 -35.26
C PHE A 264 -17.39 33.76 -35.56
N LYS A 265 -16.90 33.25 -36.69
CA LYS A 265 -17.11 31.88 -37.13
C LYS A 265 -16.07 30.93 -36.56
N GLU A 266 -14.81 31.35 -36.53
CA GLU A 266 -13.66 30.52 -36.19
C GLU A 266 -12.51 31.35 -35.62
N TYR A 267 -11.67 30.77 -34.78
CA TYR A 267 -10.35 31.30 -34.42
C TYR A 267 -9.36 30.16 -34.22
N GLY A 268 -8.07 30.48 -34.27
CA GLY A 268 -7.02 29.48 -34.10
C GLY A 268 -5.67 30.07 -33.71
N ALA A 269 -4.87 29.27 -33.03
CA ALA A 269 -3.46 29.49 -32.81
C ALA A 269 -2.65 29.26 -34.09
N GLN A 270 -1.65 30.11 -34.31
CA GLN A 270 -0.61 29.99 -35.34
C GLN A 270 0.74 29.83 -34.64
N ILE A 271 0.85 28.77 -33.84
CA ILE A 271 2.06 28.47 -33.08
C ILE A 271 2.95 27.62 -33.96
N ASN A 272 4.22 28.01 -34.12
CA ASN A 272 5.21 27.17 -34.76
C ASN A 272 5.96 26.31 -33.73
N THR A 273 6.82 25.39 -34.18
CA THR A 273 7.56 24.50 -33.27
C THR A 273 8.43 25.25 -32.26
N GLU A 274 9.06 26.37 -32.65
CA GLU A 274 9.92 27.17 -31.77
C GLU A 274 9.11 27.82 -30.64
N GLU A 275 8.00 28.46 -30.97
CA GLU A 275 7.08 29.10 -30.01
C GLU A 275 6.41 28.06 -29.11
N TYR A 276 6.05 26.89 -29.66
CA TYR A 276 5.57 25.76 -28.87
C TYR A 276 6.62 25.35 -27.82
N MET A 277 7.86 25.11 -28.23
CA MET A 277 8.93 24.71 -27.32
C MET A 277 9.23 25.81 -26.28
N LYS A 278 9.25 27.09 -26.66
CA LYS A 278 9.38 28.21 -25.70
C LYS A 278 8.29 28.18 -24.63
N ARG A 279 7.05 27.85 -24.99
CA ARG A 279 5.92 27.76 -24.06
C ARG A 279 6.04 26.57 -23.11
N VAL A 280 6.47 25.41 -23.61
CA VAL A 280 6.70 24.22 -22.79
C VAL A 280 7.88 24.45 -21.84
N VAL A 281 8.98 25.04 -22.33
CA VAL A 281 10.23 25.30 -21.59
C VAL A 281 10.14 26.47 -20.62
N LYS A 282 9.32 27.50 -20.88
CA LYS A 282 9.10 28.59 -19.90
C LYS A 282 8.57 28.06 -18.56
N LYS A 283 7.97 26.86 -18.56
CA LYS A 283 7.46 26.19 -17.36
C LYS A 283 8.50 25.27 -16.68
N TRP A 284 9.50 24.77 -17.41
CA TRP A 284 10.46 23.75 -16.96
C TRP A 284 11.77 23.82 -17.76
N GLU A 285 12.94 23.58 -17.15
CA GLU A 285 14.17 23.42 -17.95
C GLU A 285 14.01 22.22 -18.90
N ILE A 286 14.61 22.28 -20.11
CA ILE A 286 14.41 21.25 -21.15
C ILE A 286 14.66 19.84 -20.62
N SER A 287 15.73 19.65 -19.85
CA SER A 287 16.11 18.38 -19.20
C SER A 287 15.04 17.81 -18.27
N GLN A 288 14.13 18.63 -17.78
CA GLN A 288 13.07 18.25 -16.84
C GLN A 288 11.79 17.78 -17.53
N ILE A 289 11.67 18.03 -18.84
CA ILE A 289 10.52 17.62 -19.65
C ILE A 289 10.76 16.20 -20.15
N HIS A 290 9.80 15.30 -19.94
CA HIS A 290 9.87 13.94 -20.45
C HIS A 290 10.06 13.95 -21.98
N PRO A 291 10.99 13.16 -22.54
CA PRO A 291 11.31 13.18 -23.96
C PRO A 291 10.09 12.96 -24.88
N GLU A 292 9.14 12.10 -24.49
CA GLU A 292 7.90 11.91 -25.26
C GLU A 292 7.08 13.19 -25.43
N MET A 293 7.22 14.16 -24.54
CA MET A 293 6.51 15.45 -24.59
C MET A 293 7.28 16.53 -25.38
N ARG A 294 8.42 16.19 -25.97
CA ARG A 294 9.19 17.08 -26.84
C ARG A 294 8.98 16.70 -28.30
N LEU A 295 9.13 17.66 -29.22
CA LEU A 295 8.97 17.43 -30.65
C LEU A 295 10.18 16.65 -31.20
N TYR A 296 9.95 15.39 -31.59
CA TYR A 296 10.94 14.53 -32.24
C TYR A 296 10.39 13.95 -33.55
N PRO A 297 11.25 13.56 -34.52
CA PRO A 297 10.80 12.91 -35.74
C PRO A 297 9.93 11.66 -35.45
N GLY A 298 8.84 11.48 -36.18
CA GLY A 298 7.91 10.38 -35.97
C GLY A 298 6.84 10.28 -37.05
N ALA A 299 5.85 9.43 -36.80
CA ALA A 299 4.72 9.22 -37.69
C ALA A 299 3.40 9.01 -36.93
N ILE A 300 2.29 9.43 -37.53
CA ILE A 300 0.92 9.21 -37.07
C ILE A 300 0.19 8.42 -38.16
N SER A 301 -0.39 7.28 -37.79
CA SER A 301 -1.24 6.44 -38.65
C SER A 301 -2.71 6.66 -38.31
N PHE A 302 -3.56 6.80 -39.32
CA PHE A 302 -5.00 7.06 -39.19
C PHE A 302 -5.81 5.82 -39.60
N GLU A 303 -7.06 5.71 -39.14
CA GLU A 303 -7.96 4.58 -39.47
C GLU A 303 -8.21 4.43 -40.98
N ASP A 304 -8.09 5.51 -41.75
CA ASP A 304 -8.23 5.49 -43.21
C ASP A 304 -6.96 5.00 -43.94
N GLY A 305 -5.92 4.62 -43.19
CA GLY A 305 -4.62 4.17 -43.69
C GLY A 305 -3.65 5.31 -44.04
N THR A 306 -4.04 6.57 -43.87
CA THR A 306 -3.14 7.72 -44.06
C THR A 306 -2.01 7.68 -43.04
N ILE A 307 -0.79 8.05 -43.46
CA ILE A 307 0.37 8.17 -42.56
C ILE A 307 0.98 9.56 -42.72
N LYS A 308 1.03 10.34 -41.64
CA LYS A 308 1.71 11.65 -41.58
C LYS A 308 3.06 11.51 -40.90
N LYS A 309 4.15 11.87 -41.60
CA LYS A 309 5.51 11.91 -41.06
C LYS A 309 5.91 13.35 -40.76
N GLY A 310 6.50 13.59 -39.59
CA GLY A 310 6.90 14.93 -39.15
C GLY A 310 7.53 14.91 -37.77
N LEU A 311 7.53 16.04 -37.09
CA LEU A 311 7.87 16.17 -35.68
C LEU A 311 6.62 15.94 -34.84
N ILE A 312 6.70 15.05 -33.85
CA ILE A 312 5.58 14.73 -32.97
C ILE A 312 5.98 14.83 -31.50
N ALA A 313 5.01 15.18 -30.65
CA ALA A 313 5.11 15.17 -29.20
C ALA A 313 3.79 14.72 -28.57
N LYS A 314 3.85 13.90 -27.53
CA LYS A 314 2.68 13.61 -26.69
C LYS A 314 2.37 14.79 -25.79
N LYS A 315 1.08 15.10 -25.62
CA LYS A 315 0.63 16.11 -24.65
C LYS A 315 0.71 15.62 -23.20
N LYS A 316 0.59 14.31 -22.96
CA LYS A 316 0.66 13.65 -21.64
C LYS A 316 1.34 12.29 -21.77
N LEU A 317 1.88 11.78 -20.66
CA LEU A 317 2.45 10.42 -20.58
C LEU A 317 1.33 9.39 -20.41
N SER A 318 0.56 9.17 -21.47
CA SER A 318 -0.44 8.12 -21.56
C SER A 318 -0.55 7.63 -23.00
N ASP A 319 -0.98 6.38 -23.17
CA ASP A 319 -1.23 5.81 -24.51
C ASP A 319 -2.39 6.53 -25.23
N GLU A 320 -3.38 7.03 -24.46
CA GLU A 320 -4.51 7.82 -24.98
C GLU A 320 -4.22 9.33 -25.00
N SER A 321 -2.97 9.75 -25.21
CA SER A 321 -2.62 11.18 -25.22
C SER A 321 -2.96 11.85 -26.55
N ASP A 322 -3.43 13.10 -26.52
CA ASP A 322 -3.41 13.94 -27.72
C ASP A 322 -1.96 14.10 -28.24
N ILE A 323 -1.79 14.24 -29.55
CA ILE A 323 -0.51 14.38 -30.24
C ILE A 323 -0.37 15.78 -30.84
N ILE A 324 0.74 16.43 -30.53
CA ILE A 324 1.20 17.62 -31.24
C ILE A 324 2.01 17.16 -32.45
N TYR A 325 1.72 17.69 -33.62
CA TYR A 325 2.39 17.36 -34.87
C TYR A 325 2.87 18.63 -35.57
N ALA A 326 4.02 18.59 -36.23
CA ALA A 326 4.46 19.60 -37.19
C ALA A 326 5.13 18.90 -38.36
N SER A 327 4.91 19.34 -39.60
CA SER A 327 5.50 18.69 -40.77
C SER A 327 7.03 18.77 -40.79
N GLU A 328 7.59 19.86 -40.25
CA GLU A 328 9.03 20.12 -40.20
C GLU A 328 9.35 21.14 -39.09
N ALA A 329 10.63 21.43 -38.89
CA ALA A 329 11.05 22.49 -37.98
C ALA A 329 10.50 23.85 -38.45
N ASN A 330 9.98 24.64 -37.52
CA ASN A 330 9.32 25.93 -37.72
C ASN A 330 7.97 25.89 -38.46
N ALA A 331 7.46 24.71 -38.83
CA ALA A 331 6.09 24.58 -39.30
C ALA A 331 5.08 24.89 -38.19
N LEU A 332 3.84 25.20 -38.58
CA LEU A 332 2.72 25.31 -37.65
C LEU A 332 2.47 23.97 -36.97
N VAL A 333 2.23 24.00 -35.66
CA VAL A 333 1.81 22.81 -34.92
C VAL A 333 0.32 22.55 -35.11
N GLU A 334 0.01 21.29 -35.38
CA GLU A 334 -1.33 20.71 -35.43
C GLU A 334 -1.56 19.84 -34.19
N LEU A 335 -2.82 19.68 -33.79
CA LEU A 335 -3.21 18.81 -32.69
C LEU A 335 -4.11 17.69 -33.23
N TYR A 336 -3.77 16.45 -32.86
CA TYR A 336 -4.60 15.27 -33.10
C TYR A 336 -5.06 14.70 -31.76
N THR A 337 -6.37 14.62 -31.55
CA THR A 337 -6.94 13.99 -30.34
C THR A 337 -6.78 12.48 -30.39
N ALA A 338 -6.78 11.82 -29.23
CA ALA A 338 -6.54 10.37 -29.12
C ALA A 338 -7.46 9.48 -29.99
N ASN A 339 -8.66 9.96 -30.32
CA ASN A 339 -9.63 9.26 -31.17
C ASN A 339 -9.48 9.57 -32.68
N GLN A 340 -8.52 10.39 -33.08
CA GLN A 340 -8.29 10.74 -34.49
C GLN A 340 -7.21 9.89 -35.15
N TYR A 341 -6.47 9.08 -34.41
CA TYR A 341 -5.39 8.26 -34.93
C TYR A 341 -5.47 6.83 -34.40
N GLU A 342 -4.81 5.90 -35.09
CA GLU A 342 -4.73 4.48 -34.70
C GLU A 342 -3.38 4.17 -34.01
N GLU A 343 -2.27 4.67 -34.57
CA GLU A 343 -0.93 4.39 -34.07
C GLU A 343 -0.04 5.64 -34.15
N VAL A 344 0.86 5.80 -33.17
CA VAL A 344 1.81 6.91 -33.12
C VAL A 344 3.20 6.36 -32.77
N VAL A 345 4.17 6.69 -33.61
CA VAL A 345 5.58 6.28 -33.41
C VAL A 345 6.47 7.51 -33.35
N GLN A 346 7.13 7.71 -32.20
CA GLN A 346 8.05 8.83 -31.96
C GLN A 346 9.49 8.33 -31.83
N ASN A 347 10.37 8.82 -32.69
CA ASN A 347 11.79 8.45 -32.69
C ASN A 347 12.59 9.36 -31.75
N ILE A 348 12.53 9.03 -30.46
CA ILE A 348 13.24 9.78 -29.42
C ILE A 348 14.72 9.34 -29.39
N PRO A 349 15.69 10.26 -29.52
CA PRO A 349 17.11 9.96 -29.38
C PRO A 349 17.42 9.30 -28.03
N GLU A 350 18.26 8.26 -28.04
CA GLU A 350 18.65 7.55 -26.83
C GLU A 350 19.37 8.47 -25.82
N GLU A 351 20.18 9.40 -26.31
CA GLU A 351 20.85 10.41 -25.47
C GLU A 351 19.87 11.25 -24.64
N ASP A 352 18.71 11.58 -25.18
CA ASP A 352 17.67 12.34 -24.48
C ASP A 352 16.90 11.49 -23.47
N ARG A 353 16.71 10.19 -23.78
CA ARG A 353 16.15 9.22 -22.82
C ARG A 353 17.08 9.06 -21.62
N VAL A 354 18.37 8.86 -21.87
CA VAL A 354 19.41 8.75 -20.84
C VAL A 354 19.53 10.04 -20.03
N ALA A 355 19.55 11.20 -20.68
CA ALA A 355 19.64 12.49 -19.99
C ALA A 355 18.42 12.75 -19.08
N TYR A 356 17.21 12.40 -19.53
CA TYR A 356 16.01 12.53 -18.70
C TYR A 356 16.01 11.53 -17.54
N LYS A 357 16.37 10.26 -17.77
CA LYS A 357 16.52 9.25 -16.71
C LYS A 357 17.49 9.73 -15.63
N LYS A 358 18.65 10.24 -16.05
CA LYS A 358 19.65 10.84 -15.16
C LYS A 358 19.08 12.01 -14.36
N TYR A 359 18.34 12.92 -14.98
CA TYR A 359 17.69 14.02 -14.28
C TYR A 359 16.68 13.54 -13.23
N VAL A 360 15.81 12.57 -13.58
CA VAL A 360 14.84 12.00 -12.65
C VAL A 360 15.56 11.33 -11.48
N TYR A 361 16.62 10.58 -11.76
CA TYR A 361 17.46 9.99 -10.74
C TYR A 361 18.07 11.03 -9.81
N GLU A 362 18.76 12.04 -10.35
CA GLU A 362 19.41 13.10 -9.56
C GLU A 362 18.41 13.98 -8.78
N ARG A 363 17.16 14.07 -9.24
CA ARG A 363 16.07 14.75 -8.52
C ARG A 363 15.61 13.94 -7.32
N ASP A 364 15.55 12.61 -7.47
CA ASP A 364 14.96 11.72 -6.48
C ASP A 364 16.03 11.05 -5.60
N HIS A 365 17.31 11.19 -5.94
CA HIS A 365 18.44 10.62 -5.21
C HIS A 365 19.52 11.65 -4.91
N VAL A 366 20.28 11.38 -3.86
CA VAL A 366 21.45 12.17 -3.47
C VAL A 366 22.55 11.23 -2.98
N LEU A 367 23.69 11.24 -3.69
CA LEU A 367 24.78 10.27 -3.49
C LEU A 367 24.29 8.81 -3.43
N GLY A 368 23.31 8.47 -4.29
CA GLY A 368 22.72 7.13 -4.36
C GLY A 368 21.58 6.85 -3.38
N TYR A 369 21.27 7.76 -2.45
CA TYR A 369 20.17 7.57 -1.50
C TYR A 369 18.87 8.19 -1.99
N GLU A 370 17.76 7.47 -1.89
CA GLU A 370 16.44 7.97 -2.25
C GLU A 370 15.98 9.06 -1.26
N ILE A 371 15.54 10.19 -1.80
CA ILE A 371 15.00 11.32 -1.07
C ILE A 371 13.54 11.03 -0.69
N GLN A 372 13.20 11.15 0.59
CA GLN A 372 11.83 10.97 1.06
C GLN A 372 10.92 12.11 0.58
N ARG A 373 9.99 11.80 -0.33
CA ARG A 373 8.97 12.72 -0.87
C ARG A 373 7.54 12.14 -0.67
N PRO A 374 6.59 12.85 -0.01
CA PRO A 374 6.78 14.07 0.73
C PRO A 374 7.57 13.82 2.03
N THR A 375 8.38 14.79 2.42
CA THR A 375 9.26 14.65 3.58
C THR A 375 8.46 14.66 4.88
N ARG A 376 8.62 13.64 5.73
CA ARG A 376 7.88 13.47 6.98
C ARG A 376 8.78 13.68 8.19
N TRP A 377 8.78 14.91 8.69
CA TRP A 377 9.58 15.28 9.85
C TRP A 377 8.87 14.95 11.16
N GLU A 378 9.58 14.29 12.08
CA GLU A 378 9.09 14.01 13.42
C GLU A 378 9.41 15.18 14.35
N PHE A 379 8.39 15.77 14.96
CA PHE A 379 8.58 16.94 15.85
C PHE A 379 8.75 16.52 17.32
N VAL A 380 9.65 17.22 18.02
CA VAL A 380 9.81 17.18 19.48
C VAL A 380 9.47 18.57 20.01
N TYR A 381 8.49 18.62 20.93
CA TYR A 381 8.15 19.86 21.60
C TYR A 381 9.20 20.18 22.67
N ASP A 382 9.94 21.26 22.47
CA ASP A 382 10.88 21.78 23.46
C ASP A 382 10.18 22.87 24.28
N TYR A 383 9.61 22.47 25.42
CA TYR A 383 8.86 23.36 26.31
C TYR A 383 9.73 24.47 26.95
N GLY A 384 11.06 24.36 26.87
CA GLY A 384 11.98 25.33 27.49
C GLY A 384 12.37 26.53 26.61
N THR A 385 12.31 26.41 25.27
CA THR A 385 12.90 27.43 24.37
C THR A 385 11.91 28.12 23.43
N GLY A 386 10.61 27.82 23.51
CA GLY A 386 9.58 28.48 22.69
C GLY A 386 9.69 28.20 21.18
N GLY A 387 10.44 27.17 20.78
CA GLY A 387 10.62 26.76 19.38
C GLY A 387 10.27 25.29 19.16
N SER A 388 10.00 24.90 17.91
CA SER A 388 9.83 23.49 17.53
C SER A 388 11.14 22.95 16.94
N LYS A 389 11.58 21.79 17.44
CA LYS A 389 12.73 21.05 16.88
C LYS A 389 12.23 19.72 16.32
N THR A 390 12.80 19.24 15.23
CA THR A 390 12.53 17.87 14.77
C THR A 390 13.49 16.89 15.45
N ARG A 391 13.14 15.60 15.46
CA ARG A 391 14.10 14.55 15.76
C ARG A 391 15.17 14.52 14.67
N PHE A 392 16.32 13.98 15.04
CA PHE A 392 17.35 13.62 14.08
C PHE A 392 16.87 12.40 13.28
N GLN A 393 16.83 12.54 11.96
CA GLN A 393 16.40 11.51 11.01
C GLN A 393 17.45 11.42 9.89
N PRO A 394 17.63 10.27 9.21
CA PRO A 394 18.54 10.19 8.06
C PRO A 394 18.17 11.22 6.99
N GLY A 395 19.15 11.95 6.50
CA GLY A 395 18.94 13.07 5.60
C GLY A 395 20.21 13.55 4.92
N TYR A 396 20.05 14.60 4.14
CA TYR A 396 21.15 15.25 3.45
C TYR A 396 21.01 16.78 3.47
N VAL A 397 22.13 17.45 3.26
CA VAL A 397 22.20 18.89 2.98
C VAL A 397 23.04 19.10 1.73
N LYS A 398 22.60 20.03 0.87
CA LYS A 398 23.35 20.53 -0.30
C LYS A 398 23.59 22.00 -0.10
N THR A 399 24.86 22.40 0.02
CA THR A 399 25.23 23.80 0.19
C THR A 399 25.07 24.57 -1.12
N LYS A 400 25.04 25.91 -1.06
CA LYS A 400 25.07 26.75 -2.28
C LYS A 400 26.33 26.57 -3.12
N GLY A 401 27.42 26.09 -2.54
CA GLY A 401 28.64 25.72 -3.27
C GLY A 401 28.54 24.39 -4.01
N GLY A 402 27.42 23.66 -3.88
CA GLY A 402 27.21 22.35 -4.51
C GLY A 402 27.71 21.17 -3.67
N GLU A 403 28.36 21.41 -2.53
CA GLU A 403 28.81 20.36 -1.62
C GLU A 403 27.60 19.64 -1.00
N ILE A 404 27.59 18.30 -1.07
CA ILE A 404 26.53 17.45 -0.53
C ILE A 404 27.08 16.68 0.67
N LYS A 405 26.33 16.69 1.78
CA LYS A 405 26.67 15.93 3.00
C LYS A 405 25.47 15.10 3.45
N ILE A 406 25.75 13.89 3.96
CA ILE A 406 24.75 12.93 4.43
C ILE A 406 24.98 12.64 5.91
N GLY A 407 23.89 12.51 6.66
CA GLY A 407 23.95 12.25 8.09
C GLY A 407 22.57 12.30 8.74
N ALA A 408 22.54 12.32 10.06
CA ALA A 408 21.30 12.57 10.79
C ALA A 408 21.00 14.07 10.76
N ILE A 409 19.86 14.46 10.17
CA ILE A 409 19.44 15.85 10.02
C ILE A 409 18.29 16.18 10.98
N SER A 410 18.32 17.39 11.55
CA SER A 410 17.25 17.95 12.38
C SER A 410 17.01 19.40 11.98
N ARG A 411 15.79 19.91 12.17
CA ARG A 411 15.44 21.32 11.93
C ARG A 411 14.95 21.97 13.21
N LYS A 412 15.34 23.22 13.45
CA LYS A 412 14.82 24.03 14.56
C LYS A 412 14.20 25.31 14.02
N TYR A 413 12.98 25.57 14.43
CA TYR A 413 12.25 26.80 14.15
C TYR A 413 12.30 27.73 15.36
N MET A 414 12.71 28.98 15.15
CA MET A 414 12.68 30.05 16.14
C MET A 414 12.05 31.28 15.48
N GLY A 415 10.73 31.41 15.59
CA GLY A 415 9.98 32.41 14.84
C GLY A 415 10.07 32.18 13.31
N ALA A 416 10.43 33.21 12.56
CA ALA A 416 10.65 33.12 11.11
C ALA A 416 11.99 32.48 10.72
N ASN A 417 12.91 32.32 11.68
CA ASN A 417 14.24 31.77 11.44
C ASN A 417 14.21 30.25 11.53
N MET A 418 14.89 29.60 10.58
CA MET A 418 15.03 28.16 10.51
C MET A 418 16.52 27.81 10.40
N SER A 419 16.98 26.91 11.27
CA SER A 419 18.31 26.31 11.18
C SER A 419 18.19 24.81 10.95
N VAL A 420 19.16 24.27 10.20
CA VAL A 420 19.30 22.84 9.91
C VAL A 420 20.55 22.35 10.61
N PHE A 421 20.47 21.21 11.28
CA PHE A 421 21.56 20.58 12.02
C PHE A 421 21.85 19.24 11.38
N LEU A 422 23.12 18.93 11.13
CA LEU A 422 23.57 17.67 10.54
C LEU A 422 24.60 17.02 11.46
N ILE A 423 24.44 15.72 11.72
CA ILE A 423 25.44 14.88 12.39
C ILE A 423 25.90 13.84 11.37
N GLU A 424 27.11 13.99 10.84
CA GLU A 424 27.76 12.98 10.00
C GLU A 424 28.32 11.83 10.86
N ALA A 425 28.51 10.64 10.29
CA ALA A 425 29.03 9.49 11.02
C ALA A 425 30.39 9.81 11.67
N GLY A 426 30.48 9.67 13.00
CA GLY A 426 31.70 9.93 13.78
C GLY A 426 32.10 11.40 13.91
N LYS A 427 31.24 12.36 13.54
CA LYS A 427 31.50 13.81 13.65
C LYS A 427 30.55 14.51 14.61
N GLU A 428 30.93 15.71 15.03
CA GLU A 428 30.08 16.60 15.84
C GLU A 428 28.94 17.22 15.01
N GLU A 429 27.92 17.74 15.72
CA GLU A 429 26.78 18.43 15.12
C GLU A 429 27.22 19.72 14.41
N VAL A 430 26.93 19.83 13.11
CA VAL A 430 27.16 21.03 12.30
C VAL A 430 25.84 21.76 12.08
N LYS A 431 25.82 23.06 12.35
CA LYS A 431 24.65 23.94 12.16
C LYS A 431 24.76 24.74 10.87
N PHE A 432 23.73 24.67 10.04
CA PHE A 432 23.56 25.44 8.81
C PHE A 432 22.40 26.45 8.95
N LYS A 433 22.60 27.66 8.43
CA LYS A 433 21.53 28.63 8.21
C LYS A 433 20.82 28.33 6.88
N ARG A 434 19.55 28.72 6.78
CA ARG A 434 18.76 28.50 5.56
C ARG A 434 19.43 29.12 4.32
N GLU A 435 20.03 30.30 4.45
CA GLU A 435 20.70 30.99 3.35
C GLU A 435 22.01 30.33 2.87
N GLU A 436 22.57 29.38 3.62
CA GLU A 436 23.79 28.64 3.26
C GLU A 436 23.48 27.38 2.42
N LEU A 437 22.21 26.95 2.45
CA LEU A 437 21.74 25.73 1.80
C LEU A 437 21.08 26.04 0.46
N ALA A 438 21.42 25.24 -0.55
CA ALA A 438 20.66 25.15 -1.80
C ALA A 438 19.45 24.23 -1.61
N GLU A 439 19.66 23.09 -0.93
CA GLU A 439 18.66 22.05 -0.73
C GLU A 439 18.96 21.26 0.55
N TYR A 440 17.93 20.65 1.13
CA TYR A 440 18.07 19.65 2.19
C TYR A 440 16.81 18.79 2.24
N GLY A 441 16.93 17.55 2.72
CA GLY A 441 15.80 16.62 2.78
C GLY A 441 16.06 15.44 3.70
N LEU A 442 15.03 14.63 3.93
CA LEU A 442 15.16 13.33 4.57
C LEU A 442 15.43 12.27 3.50
N LEU A 443 16.13 11.22 3.88
CA LEU A 443 16.36 10.03 3.07
C LEU A 443 15.41 8.92 3.53
N ASN A 444 14.95 8.09 2.60
CA ASN A 444 14.24 6.86 2.98
C ASN A 444 15.23 5.91 3.65
N ARG A 445 14.90 5.46 4.88
CA ARG A 445 15.69 4.48 5.66
C ARG A 445 15.88 3.13 4.93
N GLU A 446 15.05 2.86 3.95
CA GLU A 446 14.87 1.55 3.32
C GLU A 446 15.39 1.49 1.88
N SER A 447 16.15 2.48 1.39
CA SER A 447 16.47 2.57 -0.04
C SER A 447 17.59 1.61 -0.47
N SER A 448 17.22 0.47 -1.05
CA SER A 448 17.97 -0.16 -2.15
C SER A 448 17.08 -1.15 -2.94
N SER A 449 17.29 -1.23 -4.25
CA SER A 449 16.40 -1.83 -5.27
C SER A 449 16.16 -3.36 -5.13
N VAL A 450 15.05 -3.83 -5.69
CA VAL A 450 14.12 -4.82 -5.11
C VAL A 450 13.96 -6.07 -5.97
N PHE A 451 14.08 -7.27 -5.42
CA PHE A 451 13.77 -8.51 -6.17
C PHE A 451 12.49 -9.20 -5.71
N PRO A 452 11.55 -9.51 -6.62
CA PRO A 452 10.58 -10.59 -6.43
C PRO A 452 11.09 -11.88 -7.07
N ALA A 453 10.77 -13.03 -6.47
CA ALA A 453 11.16 -14.36 -6.93
C ALA A 453 10.57 -14.81 -8.29
N SER A 454 9.92 -13.93 -9.05
CA SER A 454 9.12 -14.26 -10.25
C SER A 454 9.79 -13.95 -11.59
N SER A 455 11.05 -13.50 -11.61
CA SER A 455 11.74 -13.10 -12.85
C SER A 455 12.06 -14.28 -13.80
N PHE A 456 11.93 -15.52 -13.35
CA PHE A 456 12.18 -16.74 -14.15
C PHE A 456 10.95 -17.30 -14.88
N ASP A 457 9.74 -16.74 -14.66
CA ASP A 457 8.51 -17.19 -15.32
C ASP A 457 8.38 -16.69 -16.78
N LYS A 458 9.28 -15.81 -17.22
CA LYS A 458 9.28 -15.24 -18.58
C LYS A 458 10.40 -15.87 -19.41
N LYS A 459 10.09 -16.19 -20.67
CA LYS A 459 11.06 -16.60 -21.70
C LYS A 459 12.14 -15.53 -21.85
N GLN A 460 13.33 -15.78 -21.33
CA GLN A 460 14.44 -14.83 -21.34
C GLN A 460 15.67 -15.51 -21.92
N LYS A 461 16.56 -14.74 -22.56
CA LYS A 461 17.85 -15.29 -22.98
C LYS A 461 18.64 -15.69 -21.72
N GLY A 462 19.28 -16.85 -21.76
CA GLY A 462 19.95 -17.44 -20.61
C GLY A 462 21.00 -18.46 -21.04
N PHE A 463 21.66 -19.03 -20.05
CA PHE A 463 22.61 -20.12 -20.23
C PHE A 463 22.37 -21.24 -19.22
N ILE A 464 22.86 -22.43 -19.58
CA ILE A 464 23.08 -23.54 -18.67
C ILE A 464 24.48 -24.12 -18.92
N GLN A 465 25.08 -24.67 -17.87
CA GLN A 465 26.28 -25.49 -17.90
C GLN A 465 25.92 -26.86 -17.33
N LEU A 466 26.28 -27.92 -18.03
CA LEU A 466 25.98 -29.28 -17.58
C LEU A 466 27.02 -29.78 -16.56
N LEU A 467 26.56 -30.61 -15.62
CA LEU A 467 27.42 -31.25 -14.63
C LEU A 467 28.55 -32.05 -15.30
N GLY A 468 29.79 -31.69 -14.99
CA GLY A 468 30.99 -32.30 -15.58
C GLY A 468 31.40 -31.76 -16.96
N SER A 469 30.72 -30.73 -17.47
CA SER A 469 31.07 -30.03 -18.72
C SER A 469 31.61 -28.63 -18.45
N ASN A 470 32.55 -28.16 -19.28
CA ASN A 470 33.00 -26.76 -19.32
C ASN A 470 32.26 -25.93 -20.38
N GLU A 471 31.36 -26.55 -21.14
CA GLU A 471 30.63 -25.90 -22.22
C GLU A 471 29.36 -25.21 -21.71
N MET A 472 29.16 -23.96 -22.17
CA MET A 472 28.01 -23.13 -21.83
C MET A 472 27.03 -23.14 -23.01
N ILE A 473 25.83 -23.67 -22.77
CA ILE A 473 24.75 -23.70 -23.75
C ILE A 473 23.93 -22.43 -23.56
N THR A 474 23.75 -21.63 -24.62
CA THR A 474 23.02 -20.35 -24.57
C THR A 474 21.77 -20.41 -25.45
N GLY A 475 20.69 -19.77 -25.02
CA GLY A 475 19.40 -19.80 -25.71
C GLY A 475 18.32 -19.07 -24.91
N ILE A 476 17.04 -19.23 -25.26
CA ILE A 476 15.94 -18.74 -24.40
C ILE A 476 15.71 -19.78 -23.31
N LEU A 477 16.08 -19.43 -22.08
CA LEU A 477 15.91 -20.26 -20.90
C LEU A 477 14.50 -20.10 -20.33
N THR A 478 13.86 -21.22 -20.02
CA THR A 478 12.65 -21.31 -19.19
C THR A 478 12.95 -22.31 -18.09
N ILE A 479 12.74 -21.93 -16.83
CA ILE A 479 12.91 -22.83 -15.70
C ILE A 479 11.53 -23.28 -15.27
N ASP A 480 11.26 -24.56 -15.44
CA ASP A 480 10.02 -25.20 -15.01
C ASP A 480 10.30 -25.90 -13.69
N VAL A 481 9.65 -25.47 -12.62
CA VAL A 481 9.84 -26.02 -11.29
C VAL A 481 8.65 -26.90 -10.99
N ASP A 482 8.76 -28.19 -11.29
CA ASP A 482 7.70 -29.15 -11.01
C ASP A 482 7.85 -29.68 -9.59
N VAL A 483 6.92 -29.29 -8.73
CA VAL A 483 6.89 -29.74 -7.34
C VAL A 483 6.12 -31.05 -7.29
N LYS A 484 6.83 -32.16 -7.50
CA LYS A 484 6.25 -33.50 -7.45
C LYS A 484 6.17 -33.98 -6.01
N ALA A 485 4.96 -34.30 -5.58
CA ALA A 485 4.75 -35.05 -4.35
C ALA A 485 5.30 -36.46 -4.56
N VAL A 486 6.46 -36.78 -3.95
CA VAL A 486 7.00 -38.13 -4.00
C VAL A 486 6.17 -39.01 -3.08
N LYS A 487 5.50 -39.98 -3.70
CA LYS A 487 4.82 -41.07 -2.99
C LYS A 487 5.71 -42.29 -3.00
N THR A 488 6.29 -42.61 -1.85
CA THR A 488 6.81 -43.96 -1.56
C THR A 488 5.88 -44.59 -0.54
N ASP A 489 5.31 -45.74 -0.87
CA ASP A 489 4.54 -46.63 0.01
C ASP A 489 3.48 -45.96 0.91
N GLY A 490 2.73 -45.02 0.35
CA GLY A 490 1.46 -44.55 0.94
C GLY A 490 1.53 -43.33 1.85
N ALA A 491 2.69 -42.73 2.09
CA ALA A 491 2.84 -41.48 2.84
C ALA A 491 3.59 -40.40 2.02
N PRO A 492 3.11 -39.13 1.95
CA PRO A 492 3.79 -38.06 1.23
C PRO A 492 5.02 -37.58 2.01
N LYS A 493 6.22 -37.97 1.56
CA LYS A 493 7.49 -37.74 2.28
C LYS A 493 8.17 -36.42 1.91
N GLY A 494 7.37 -35.38 1.71
CA GLY A 494 7.80 -34.07 1.23
C GLY A 494 7.64 -33.89 -0.28
N ASN A 495 7.87 -32.65 -0.70
CA ASN A 495 7.88 -32.28 -2.10
C ASN A 495 9.29 -32.44 -2.65
N VAL A 496 9.46 -33.24 -3.70
CA VAL A 496 10.69 -33.16 -4.49
C VAL A 496 10.44 -32.12 -5.56
N THR A 497 11.19 -31.03 -5.45
CA THR A 497 11.22 -29.99 -6.47
C THR A 497 12.10 -30.51 -7.61
N GLU A 498 11.48 -31.05 -8.66
CA GLU A 498 12.18 -31.36 -9.90
C GLU A 498 12.25 -30.10 -10.74
N THR A 499 13.42 -29.46 -10.75
CA THR A 499 13.68 -28.36 -11.67
C THR A 499 14.00 -28.92 -13.05
N THR A 500 13.27 -28.50 -14.07
CA THR A 500 13.56 -28.77 -15.48
C THR A 500 13.95 -27.47 -16.16
N PHE A 501 15.11 -27.44 -16.79
CA PHE A 501 15.58 -26.30 -17.58
C PHE A 501 15.23 -26.56 -19.05
N ILE A 502 14.45 -25.68 -19.66
CA ILE A 502 14.11 -25.72 -21.09
C ILE A 502 14.90 -24.63 -21.78
N MET A 503 15.85 -25.01 -22.63
CA MET A 503 16.65 -24.09 -23.43
C MET A 503 16.17 -24.11 -24.89
N ASP A 504 15.73 -22.97 -25.42
CA ASP A 504 15.41 -22.79 -26.84
C ASP A 504 16.66 -22.25 -27.57
N VAL A 505 17.33 -23.11 -28.33
CA VAL A 505 18.53 -22.77 -29.11
C VAL A 505 18.13 -22.73 -30.58
N ASN A 506 18.06 -21.53 -31.17
CA ASN A 506 17.68 -21.33 -32.58
C ASN A 506 16.31 -21.93 -32.97
N GLY A 507 15.33 -21.95 -32.06
CA GLY A 507 14.00 -22.52 -32.28
C GLY A 507 13.86 -23.99 -31.86
N GLU A 508 14.96 -24.65 -31.49
CA GLU A 508 14.96 -26.02 -30.96
C GLU A 508 14.95 -26.01 -29.43
N LYS A 509 13.90 -26.58 -28.83
CA LYS A 509 13.76 -26.66 -27.38
C LYS A 509 14.38 -27.94 -26.84
N ILE A 510 15.43 -27.78 -26.04
CA ILE A 510 16.14 -28.86 -25.37
C ILE A 510 15.79 -28.81 -23.88
N LYS A 511 15.39 -29.94 -23.30
CA LYS A 511 15.07 -30.05 -21.86
C LYS A 511 16.23 -30.70 -21.11
N TYR A 512 16.56 -30.16 -19.95
CA TYR A 512 17.60 -30.65 -19.04
C TYR A 512 17.00 -30.84 -17.65
N GLU A 513 17.17 -32.03 -17.08
CA GLU A 513 16.79 -32.30 -15.70
C GLU A 513 17.74 -31.58 -14.74
N GLY A 514 17.23 -31.08 -13.61
CA GLY A 514 18.00 -30.20 -12.73
C GLY A 514 19.23 -30.85 -12.11
N GLY A 515 19.24 -32.18 -11.95
CA GLY A 515 20.43 -32.92 -11.53
C GLY A 515 21.57 -32.95 -12.56
N LEU A 516 21.30 -32.53 -13.80
CA LEU A 516 22.30 -32.47 -14.88
C LEU A 516 22.84 -31.06 -15.13
N VAL A 517 22.28 -30.03 -14.47
CA VAL A 517 22.68 -28.63 -14.64
C VAL A 517 23.50 -28.19 -13.43
N ASP A 518 24.78 -27.86 -13.67
CA ASP A 518 25.71 -27.38 -12.65
C ASP A 518 25.52 -25.88 -12.39
N VAL A 519 25.36 -25.10 -13.46
CA VAL A 519 25.21 -23.64 -13.40
C VAL A 519 24.15 -23.20 -14.38
N TYR A 520 23.33 -22.21 -14.03
CA TYR A 520 22.39 -21.58 -14.96
C TYR A 520 22.24 -20.10 -14.64
N GLY A 521 21.86 -19.30 -15.64
CA GLY A 521 21.67 -17.88 -15.46
C GLY A 521 20.93 -17.24 -16.62
N LEU A 522 20.53 -15.99 -16.43
CA LEU A 522 19.92 -15.17 -17.47
C LEU A 522 21.03 -14.30 -18.12
N ILE A 523 20.92 -14.06 -19.42
CA ILE A 523 21.82 -13.23 -20.23
C ILE A 523 21.04 -12.00 -20.69
N ASP A 524 21.69 -10.84 -20.75
CA ASP A 524 21.14 -9.62 -21.33
C ASP A 524 19.91 -9.03 -20.59
N LEU A 525 19.90 -9.05 -19.25
CA LEU A 525 18.88 -8.34 -18.44
C LEU A 525 19.43 -7.07 -17.83
N SER A 526 18.77 -5.92 -18.02
CA SER A 526 19.04 -4.75 -17.19
C SER A 526 18.51 -4.95 -15.77
N MET A 527 19.01 -4.19 -14.79
CA MET A 527 18.42 -4.17 -13.43
C MET A 527 16.91 -3.91 -13.49
N GLU A 528 16.48 -2.93 -14.28
CA GLU A 528 15.07 -2.57 -14.49
C GLU A 528 14.22 -3.76 -14.97
N GLN A 529 14.72 -4.54 -15.93
CA GLN A 529 14.04 -5.73 -16.46
C GLN A 529 14.02 -6.90 -15.47
N LEU A 530 15.07 -7.02 -14.65
CA LEU A 530 15.16 -8.03 -13.59
C LEU A 530 14.12 -7.79 -12.49
N PHE A 531 13.68 -6.52 -12.29
CA PHE A 531 12.84 -6.09 -11.16
C PHE A 531 11.38 -5.77 -11.49
N GLY A 532 11.02 -5.62 -12.77
CA GLY A 532 9.64 -5.57 -13.25
C GLY A 532 8.70 -4.65 -12.46
N ASN A 533 8.78 -3.33 -12.66
CA ASN A 533 7.85 -2.30 -12.15
C ASN A 533 7.49 -2.31 -10.64
N GLN A 534 8.04 -3.20 -9.79
CA GLN A 534 7.75 -3.23 -8.34
C GLN A 534 8.96 -2.76 -7.54
N LEU A 535 8.75 -1.70 -6.75
CA LEU A 535 9.76 -0.90 -6.04
C LEU A 535 9.86 -1.21 -4.51
N ASN A 536 9.62 -2.44 -4.04
CA ASN A 536 9.74 -2.78 -2.59
C ASN A 536 11.12 -3.33 -2.09
N SER A 537 12.03 -2.52 -1.57
CA SER A 537 13.36 -2.95 -1.08
C SER A 537 13.34 -4.17 -0.16
N PHE A 538 14.38 -5.02 -0.22
CA PHE A 538 14.53 -6.04 0.82
C PHE A 538 15.01 -5.43 2.12
N ASP A 539 14.50 -5.97 3.22
CA ASP A 539 14.92 -5.65 4.58
C ASP A 539 16.43 -5.92 4.81
N ASP A 540 17.01 -6.92 4.12
CA ASP A 540 18.47 -7.11 4.11
C ASP A 540 19.11 -6.26 2.99
N PRO A 541 19.87 -5.20 3.33
CA PRO A 541 20.47 -4.31 2.35
C PRO A 541 21.47 -5.02 1.41
N ARG A 542 22.05 -6.16 1.80
CA ARG A 542 22.97 -6.93 0.95
C ARG A 542 22.30 -7.52 -0.28
N ARG A 543 20.99 -7.72 -0.22
CA ARG A 543 20.19 -8.31 -1.31
C ARG A 543 19.80 -7.30 -2.38
N ASN A 544 20.16 -6.04 -2.19
CA ASN A 544 19.87 -4.97 -3.11
C ASN A 544 21.16 -4.53 -3.84
N PHE A 545 21.06 -3.91 -5.02
CA PHE A 545 22.26 -3.47 -5.74
C PHE A 545 22.90 -2.27 -5.06
N HIS A 546 24.16 -2.45 -4.63
CA HIS A 546 25.01 -1.40 -4.08
C HIS A 546 26.35 -1.37 -4.80
N PRO A 547 27.03 -0.22 -4.85
CA PRO A 547 28.39 -0.14 -5.35
C PRO A 547 29.28 -1.20 -4.69
N GLY A 548 30.07 -1.91 -5.47
CA GLY A 548 30.85 -3.05 -4.99
C GLY A 548 31.94 -3.45 -5.96
N SER A 549 32.75 -4.44 -5.56
CA SER A 549 33.78 -4.99 -6.43
C SER A 549 34.04 -6.47 -6.13
N PHE A 550 34.60 -7.18 -7.09
CA PHE A 550 35.10 -8.55 -6.91
C PHE A 550 36.29 -8.82 -7.84
N VAL A 551 37.03 -9.89 -7.62
CA VAL A 551 38.14 -10.33 -8.46
C VAL A 551 37.72 -11.59 -9.21
N LEU A 552 37.82 -11.59 -10.54
CA LEU A 552 37.55 -12.76 -11.37
C LEU A 552 38.80 -13.08 -12.18
N ASN A 553 39.36 -14.27 -12.01
CA ASN A 553 40.59 -14.70 -12.69
C ASN A 553 41.75 -13.69 -12.53
N GLY A 554 41.89 -13.08 -11.35
CA GLY A 554 42.90 -12.07 -11.05
C GLY A 554 42.61 -10.64 -11.56
N ALA A 555 41.49 -10.42 -12.25
CA ALA A 555 41.06 -9.09 -12.69
C ALA A 555 39.97 -8.53 -11.77
N LYS A 556 40.20 -7.34 -11.20
CA LYS A 556 39.20 -6.63 -10.39
C LYS A 556 38.09 -6.08 -11.29
N LYS A 557 36.84 -6.34 -10.90
CA LYS A 557 35.61 -5.82 -11.50
C LYS A 557 34.93 -4.89 -10.51
N GLU A 558 34.56 -3.70 -10.96
CA GLU A 558 33.88 -2.67 -10.16
C GLU A 558 32.53 -2.33 -10.79
N GLY A 559 31.51 -2.16 -9.96
CA GLY A 559 30.13 -1.97 -10.43
C GLY A 559 29.14 -2.06 -9.27
N PHE A 560 27.98 -2.63 -9.53
CA PHE A 560 26.91 -2.81 -8.56
C PHE A 560 26.73 -4.29 -8.25
N ILE A 561 26.70 -4.66 -6.97
CA ILE A 561 26.58 -6.05 -6.50
C ILE A 561 25.31 -6.21 -5.66
N ALA A 562 24.64 -7.36 -5.80
CA ALA A 562 23.52 -7.79 -4.95
C ALA A 562 23.62 -9.29 -4.65
N TYR A 563 23.45 -9.72 -3.40
CA TYR A 563 23.51 -11.13 -2.99
C TYR A 563 22.17 -11.86 -3.13
N THR A 564 22.19 -13.16 -3.43
CA THR A 564 20.96 -13.91 -3.78
C THR A 564 20.23 -14.57 -2.60
N LYS A 565 20.85 -14.77 -1.42
CA LYS A 565 20.27 -15.53 -0.28
C LYS A 565 20.53 -14.90 1.09
N ASN A 566 19.74 -15.37 2.09
CA ASN A 566 19.80 -14.98 3.50
C ASN A 566 21.03 -15.61 4.18
N ILE A 567 21.77 -14.82 4.96
CA ILE A 567 23.17 -15.09 5.33
C ILE A 567 23.36 -16.00 6.55
N GLU A 568 22.28 -16.40 7.19
CA GLU A 568 22.33 -17.29 8.36
C GLU A 568 22.89 -18.69 8.07
N ALA A 569 23.03 -19.09 6.80
CA ALA A 569 23.54 -20.41 6.40
C ALA A 569 25.02 -20.43 5.94
N GLY A 570 25.74 -19.31 5.96
CA GLY A 570 27.18 -19.29 5.64
C GLY A 570 27.58 -19.44 4.15
N ASP A 571 26.64 -19.69 3.24
CA ASP A 571 26.92 -19.88 1.81
C ASP A 571 26.55 -18.64 0.97
N GLU A 572 27.44 -17.66 0.89
CA GLU A 572 27.37 -16.54 -0.07
C GLU A 572 27.94 -16.93 -1.45
N ASP A 573 27.50 -18.07 -1.99
CA ASP A 573 28.12 -18.62 -3.20
C ASP A 573 27.70 -17.92 -4.50
N VAL A 574 26.66 -17.09 -4.48
CA VAL A 574 26.10 -16.44 -5.68
C VAL A 574 25.81 -14.95 -5.45
N PHE A 575 26.18 -14.11 -6.41
CA PHE A 575 25.83 -12.69 -6.43
C PHE A 575 25.54 -12.21 -7.86
N PHE A 576 24.68 -11.20 -7.95
CA PHE A 576 24.44 -10.45 -9.17
C PHE A 576 25.45 -9.30 -9.27
N PHE A 577 25.90 -9.00 -10.49
CA PHE A 577 26.78 -7.87 -10.76
C PHE A 577 26.38 -7.16 -12.05
N SER A 578 26.41 -5.84 -12.03
CA SER A 578 26.31 -5.01 -13.23
C SER A 578 27.40 -3.95 -13.23
N GLU A 579 28.01 -3.68 -14.40
CA GLU A 579 29.03 -2.64 -14.54
C GLU A 579 28.45 -1.21 -14.37
N SER A 580 27.13 -1.06 -14.55
CA SER A 580 26.40 0.21 -14.38
C SER A 580 24.94 -0.04 -13.96
N GLU A 581 24.22 0.97 -13.48
CA GLU A 581 22.84 0.84 -13.00
C GLU A 581 21.85 0.34 -14.08
N ASP A 582 22.01 0.83 -15.31
CA ASP A 582 21.25 0.36 -16.48
C ASP A 582 21.94 -0.80 -17.22
N GLY A 583 23.11 -1.21 -16.72
CA GLY A 583 23.94 -2.24 -17.31
C GLY A 583 23.30 -3.62 -17.23
N LEU A 584 23.88 -4.54 -18.00
CA LEU A 584 23.47 -5.92 -17.97
C LEU A 584 23.88 -6.56 -16.64
N VAL A 585 22.92 -7.15 -15.96
CA VAL A 585 23.11 -7.95 -14.77
C VAL A 585 23.64 -9.32 -15.19
N ASN A 586 24.78 -9.66 -14.62
CA ASN A 586 25.44 -10.94 -14.74
C ASN A 586 25.36 -11.67 -13.40
N VAL A 587 25.30 -12.99 -13.43
CA VAL A 587 25.33 -13.83 -12.23
C VAL A 587 26.74 -14.41 -12.08
N TYR A 588 27.35 -14.24 -10.91
CA TYR A 588 28.66 -14.78 -10.59
C TYR A 588 28.58 -15.71 -9.39
N TYR A 589 29.50 -16.68 -9.37
CA TYR A 589 29.61 -17.69 -8.33
C TYR A 589 30.98 -17.62 -7.68
N LYS A 590 31.04 -17.51 -6.34
CA LYS A 590 32.33 -17.52 -5.62
C LYS A 590 33.10 -18.82 -5.88
N SER A 591 32.38 -19.94 -5.87
CA SER A 591 32.90 -21.28 -6.18
C SER A 591 33.51 -21.44 -7.59
N LYS A 592 33.28 -20.49 -8.50
CA LYS A 592 33.82 -20.49 -9.88
C LYS A 592 34.91 -19.42 -10.10
N GLY A 593 35.62 -19.04 -9.04
CA GLY A 593 36.81 -18.17 -9.10
C GLY A 593 36.52 -16.67 -9.00
N ALA A 594 35.33 -16.29 -8.52
CA ALA A 594 35.04 -14.94 -8.08
C ALA A 594 35.46 -14.77 -6.61
N GLU A 595 36.55 -14.06 -6.37
CA GLU A 595 37.15 -13.81 -5.06
C GLU A 595 36.94 -12.35 -4.63
N ASP A 596 37.20 -12.04 -3.35
CA ASP A 596 37.18 -10.66 -2.82
C ASP A 596 35.90 -9.85 -3.12
N VAL A 597 34.74 -10.52 -3.11
CA VAL A 597 33.46 -9.88 -3.36
C VAL A 597 33.15 -8.91 -2.21
N THR A 598 32.93 -7.65 -2.54
CA THR A 598 32.70 -6.53 -1.63
C THR A 598 31.50 -5.73 -2.06
N GLN A 599 30.68 -5.32 -1.12
CA GLN A 599 29.49 -4.52 -1.36
C GLN A 599 29.47 -3.37 -0.35
N LEU A 600 29.41 -2.13 -0.84
CA LEU A 600 29.49 -0.91 -0.04
C LEU A 600 28.09 -0.51 0.40
N ILE A 601 27.65 -1.05 1.54
CA ILE A 601 26.36 -0.69 2.15
C ILE A 601 26.59 0.47 3.10
N ALA A 602 26.09 1.64 2.75
CA ALA A 602 26.35 2.85 3.49
C ALA A 602 25.26 3.11 4.55
N GLY A 603 25.46 2.55 5.74
CA GLY A 603 24.75 2.85 6.98
C GLY A 603 25.71 2.73 8.18
N PRO A 604 25.42 3.33 9.35
CA PRO A 604 26.17 2.99 10.55
C PRO A 604 26.01 1.48 10.77
N ASN A 605 27.12 0.74 10.80
CA ASN A 605 27.14 -0.60 11.38
C ASN A 605 26.66 -0.47 12.83
N ILE A 606 25.37 -0.65 13.04
CA ILE A 606 24.85 -1.00 14.34
C ILE A 606 25.18 -2.48 14.43
N ASP A 607 26.31 -2.81 15.04
CA ASP A 607 26.60 -4.17 15.47
C ASP A 607 25.38 -4.68 16.26
N GLU A 608 24.55 -5.49 15.62
CA GLU A 608 23.49 -6.26 16.29
C GLU A 608 24.07 -7.40 17.15
N THR A 609 25.40 -7.51 17.24
CA THR A 609 26.12 -8.53 18.01
C THR A 609 26.34 -8.17 19.48
N ALA A 610 25.94 -6.99 19.96
CA ALA A 610 25.98 -6.67 21.38
C ALA A 610 24.73 -7.15 22.12
N GLY A 611 24.55 -8.48 22.25
CA GLY A 611 23.59 -9.02 23.22
C GLY A 611 22.96 -10.38 22.94
N SER A 612 23.67 -11.37 22.38
CA SER A 612 23.24 -12.77 22.56
C SER A 612 23.80 -13.28 23.89
N GLU A 613 23.06 -13.02 24.97
CA GLU A 613 23.22 -13.81 26.20
C GLU A 613 23.08 -15.30 25.82
N GLU A 614 23.99 -16.14 26.30
CA GLU A 614 23.86 -17.59 26.23
C GLU A 614 22.46 -17.97 26.74
N GLU A 615 21.60 -18.46 25.85
CA GLU A 615 20.32 -19.05 26.22
C GLU A 615 20.61 -20.17 27.23
N ASN A 616 20.22 -19.93 28.49
CA ASN A 616 20.16 -20.94 29.53
C ASN A 616 19.22 -22.06 29.05
N SER A 617 19.76 -23.10 28.40
CA SER A 617 19.01 -24.26 27.94
C SER A 617 18.27 -24.89 29.13
N ILE A 618 16.94 -24.89 29.09
CA ILE A 618 16.10 -25.50 30.12
C ILE A 618 16.15 -27.02 29.90
N PRO A 619 16.37 -27.85 30.93
CA PRO A 619 16.43 -29.30 30.76
C PRO A 619 15.11 -29.84 30.19
N LEU A 620 15.24 -30.76 29.21
CA LEU A 620 14.13 -31.50 28.62
C LEU A 620 13.28 -32.19 29.70
N SER A 621 11.96 -32.03 29.64
CA SER A 621 11.03 -32.79 30.48
C SER A 621 10.65 -34.13 29.81
N GLY A 622 10.65 -35.22 30.57
CA GLY A 622 10.39 -36.59 30.08
C GLY A 622 11.41 -37.61 30.61
N PRO A 623 11.37 -38.88 30.16
CA PRO A 623 10.59 -39.42 29.04
C PRO A 623 9.11 -39.72 29.36
N TYR A 624 8.24 -39.57 28.37
CA TYR A 624 6.81 -39.92 28.41
C TYR A 624 6.45 -40.87 27.26
N PRO A 625 5.75 -42.00 27.50
CA PRO A 625 5.31 -42.86 26.40
C PRO A 625 4.26 -42.14 25.55
N GLY A 626 4.43 -42.19 24.23
CA GLY A 626 3.53 -41.50 23.29
C GLY A 626 3.88 -41.73 21.82
N HIS A 627 3.33 -40.88 20.96
CA HIS A 627 3.67 -40.82 19.54
C HIS A 627 3.74 -39.40 19.00
N VAL A 628 4.45 -39.26 17.89
CA VAL A 628 4.40 -38.08 17.03
C VAL A 628 3.66 -38.42 15.73
N VAL A 629 2.97 -37.45 15.15
CA VAL A 629 2.33 -37.54 13.82
C VAL A 629 2.98 -36.49 12.93
N THR A 630 3.57 -36.92 11.83
CA THR A 630 4.17 -36.03 10.84
C THR A 630 3.10 -35.42 9.92
N TRP A 631 3.44 -34.40 9.13
CA TRP A 631 2.50 -33.85 8.13
C TRP A 631 2.12 -34.83 7.03
N SER A 632 2.91 -35.91 6.83
CA SER A 632 2.55 -37.01 5.93
C SER A 632 1.43 -37.89 6.49
N GLY A 633 1.15 -37.80 7.79
CA GLY A 633 0.24 -38.68 8.51
C GLY A 633 0.94 -39.88 9.16
N ASP A 634 2.27 -40.02 9.01
CA ASP A 634 3.01 -41.11 9.65
C ASP A 634 3.02 -40.93 11.17
N GLN A 635 2.54 -41.96 11.87
CA GLN A 635 2.54 -42.03 13.34
C GLN A 635 3.74 -42.87 13.81
N GLN A 636 4.55 -42.31 14.73
CA GLN A 636 5.72 -42.99 15.30
C GLN A 636 5.60 -43.04 16.82
N GLU A 637 5.49 -44.25 17.37
CA GLU A 637 5.45 -44.50 18.82
C GLU A 637 6.87 -44.43 19.43
N GLY A 638 6.97 -44.02 20.68
CA GLY A 638 8.23 -43.99 21.43
C GLY A 638 8.16 -43.16 22.71
N ASP A 639 9.30 -43.05 23.39
CA ASP A 639 9.47 -42.21 24.56
C ASP A 639 9.77 -40.77 24.15
N ILE A 640 8.88 -39.84 24.50
CA ILE A 640 8.94 -38.43 24.15
C ILE A 640 9.59 -37.62 25.27
N LYS A 641 10.59 -36.80 24.92
CA LYS A 641 11.11 -35.72 25.76
C LYS A 641 10.88 -34.39 25.06
N VAL A 642 10.47 -33.37 25.80
CA VAL A 642 10.13 -32.04 25.24
C VAL A 642 10.90 -30.92 25.92
N GLU A 643 11.38 -29.96 25.13
CA GLU A 643 12.08 -28.75 25.59
C GLU A 643 11.09 -27.59 25.68
N GLN A 644 10.86 -27.10 26.90
CA GLN A 644 10.07 -25.89 27.11
C GLN A 644 10.89 -24.66 26.71
N ALA A 645 10.29 -23.76 25.94
CA ALA A 645 10.92 -22.50 25.55
C ALA A 645 11.20 -21.56 26.73
N ALA A 646 10.44 -21.69 27.82
CA ALA A 646 10.58 -20.90 29.03
C ALA A 646 10.13 -21.71 30.25
N LYS A 647 10.65 -21.38 31.44
CA LYS A 647 10.28 -22.06 32.68
C LYS A 647 8.79 -21.83 32.97
N GLY A 648 7.97 -22.88 32.81
CA GLY A 648 6.51 -22.79 32.93
C GLY A 648 5.77 -22.47 31.62
N GLY A 649 6.44 -22.59 30.47
CA GLY A 649 5.82 -22.43 29.15
C GLY A 649 4.82 -23.55 28.82
N TRP A 650 3.75 -23.19 28.12
CA TRP A 650 2.67 -24.10 27.68
C TRP A 650 2.91 -24.66 26.26
N PHE A 651 4.12 -24.48 25.73
CA PHE A 651 4.52 -24.86 24.39
C PHE A 651 5.98 -25.33 24.37
N PHE A 652 6.34 -26.04 23.32
CA PHE A 652 7.68 -26.63 23.15
C PHE A 652 8.31 -26.21 21.82
N ARG A 653 9.64 -26.18 21.81
CA ARG A 653 10.44 -25.90 20.60
C ARG A 653 11.23 -27.09 20.08
N ARG A 654 11.52 -28.07 20.95
CA ARG A 654 12.22 -29.30 20.58
C ARG A 654 11.54 -30.51 21.18
N VAL A 655 11.51 -31.59 20.41
CA VAL A 655 10.85 -32.85 20.75
C VAL A 655 11.79 -33.98 20.39
N ASN A 656 12.20 -34.78 21.37
CA ASN A 656 13.03 -35.96 21.16
C ASN A 656 12.17 -37.19 21.32
N LEU A 657 11.99 -37.94 20.23
CA LEU A 657 11.33 -39.24 20.22
C LEU A 657 12.39 -40.34 20.30
N THR A 658 12.33 -41.18 21.31
CA THR A 658 13.20 -42.37 21.43
C THR A 658 12.40 -43.63 21.14
N ASN A 659 12.74 -44.34 20.07
CA ASN A 659 12.10 -45.60 19.68
C ASN A 659 13.18 -46.66 19.47
N ASN A 660 13.05 -47.82 20.13
CA ASN A 660 14.00 -48.93 20.08
C ASN A 660 15.47 -48.53 20.38
N GLY A 661 15.68 -47.52 21.21
CA GLY A 661 17.01 -47.02 21.59
C GLY A 661 17.60 -45.96 20.64
N GLU A 662 16.94 -45.65 19.53
CA GLU A 662 17.31 -44.55 18.64
C GLU A 662 16.51 -43.29 19.01
N THR A 663 17.20 -42.18 19.23
CA THR A 663 16.58 -40.88 19.51
C THR A 663 16.60 -40.02 18.25
N LYS A 664 15.41 -39.62 17.78
CA LYS A 664 15.24 -38.60 16.74
C LYS A 664 14.79 -37.29 17.38
N GLU A 665 15.52 -36.22 17.08
CA GLU A 665 15.18 -34.85 17.47
C GLU A 665 14.34 -34.18 16.37
N TYR A 666 13.29 -33.48 16.79
CA TYR A 666 12.41 -32.69 15.96
C TYR A 666 12.45 -31.24 16.45
N GLY A 667 12.83 -30.32 15.58
CA GLY A 667 12.87 -28.89 15.86
C GLY A 667 11.58 -28.14 15.50
N ASN A 668 11.70 -26.82 15.36
CA ASN A 668 10.64 -25.92 14.90
C ASN A 668 10.49 -25.88 13.36
N ASP A 669 10.90 -26.94 12.68
CA ASP A 669 11.07 -27.05 11.23
C ASP A 669 9.81 -27.52 10.48
N LYS A 670 8.66 -27.60 11.16
CA LYS A 670 7.39 -28.14 10.63
C LYS A 670 7.48 -29.62 10.24
N GLU A 671 8.35 -30.44 10.81
CA GLU A 671 8.33 -31.89 10.53
C GLU A 671 7.10 -32.58 11.15
N LEU A 672 6.70 -32.17 12.35
CA LEU A 672 5.57 -32.77 13.06
C LEU A 672 4.30 -31.93 12.90
N LYS A 673 3.19 -32.61 12.67
CA LYS A 673 1.84 -32.05 12.68
C LYS A 673 1.28 -32.01 14.10
N SER A 674 1.39 -33.12 14.82
CA SER A 674 0.95 -33.23 16.21
C SER A 674 1.81 -34.21 17.01
N ILE A 675 1.70 -34.11 18.33
CA ILE A 675 2.41 -34.93 19.31
C ILE A 675 1.38 -35.36 20.34
N SER A 676 1.41 -36.61 20.79
CA SER A 676 0.57 -37.11 21.87
C SER A 676 1.39 -37.95 22.81
N PHE A 677 1.32 -37.69 24.12
CA PHE A 677 1.96 -38.55 25.11
C PHE A 677 1.16 -38.60 26.41
N GLU A 678 1.43 -39.61 27.23
CA GLU A 678 0.83 -39.75 28.55
C GLU A 678 1.68 -39.04 29.61
N LYS A 679 1.07 -38.06 30.28
CA LYS A 679 1.67 -37.33 31.40
C LYS A 679 0.74 -37.40 32.59
N ASP A 680 1.23 -37.95 33.70
CA ASP A 680 0.48 -38.10 34.95
C ASP A 680 -0.87 -38.84 34.76
N GLY A 681 -0.90 -39.86 33.90
CA GLY A 681 -2.10 -40.67 33.60
C GLY A 681 -3.10 -40.02 32.63
N ASN A 682 -2.79 -38.83 32.10
CA ASN A 682 -3.62 -38.14 31.13
C ASN A 682 -2.93 -38.09 29.77
N ARG A 683 -3.67 -38.37 28.69
CA ARG A 683 -3.19 -38.13 27.33
C ARG A 683 -3.21 -36.63 27.06
N VAL A 684 -2.05 -36.07 26.74
CA VAL A 684 -1.90 -34.68 26.33
C VAL A 684 -1.56 -34.65 24.84
N GLU A 685 -2.20 -33.77 24.09
CA GLU A 685 -1.97 -33.57 22.66
C GLU A 685 -1.39 -32.17 22.42
N TYR A 686 -0.39 -32.07 21.55
CA TYR A 686 0.18 -30.82 21.06
C TYR A 686 0.08 -30.77 19.54
N VAL A 687 -0.15 -29.59 18.98
CA VAL A 687 -0.18 -29.35 17.52
C VAL A 687 0.81 -28.26 17.16
N PHE A 688 1.32 -28.29 15.93
CA PHE A 688 2.22 -27.24 15.45
C PHE A 688 1.43 -25.99 15.03
N TYR A 689 1.70 -24.85 15.66
CA TYR A 689 1.09 -23.56 15.37
C TYR A 689 2.13 -22.45 15.50
N GLN A 690 2.29 -21.62 14.46
CA GLN A 690 3.24 -20.49 14.43
C GLN A 690 4.66 -20.82 14.94
N PHE A 691 5.25 -21.90 14.43
CA PHE A 691 6.61 -22.34 14.77
C PHE A 691 6.76 -22.95 16.17
N GLU A 692 5.68 -23.26 16.87
CA GLU A 692 5.73 -23.86 18.20
C GLU A 692 4.72 -25.01 18.33
N TYR A 693 5.03 -25.98 19.21
CA TYR A 693 4.11 -27.06 19.55
C TYR A 693 3.27 -26.68 20.75
N VAL A 694 1.96 -26.50 20.54
CA VAL A 694 1.02 -25.94 21.53
C VAL A 694 -0.01 -26.95 21.97
N GLU A 695 -0.35 -26.93 23.26
CA GLU A 695 -1.29 -27.88 23.85
C GLU A 695 -2.71 -27.71 23.29
N VAL A 696 -3.32 -28.82 22.86
CA VAL A 696 -4.74 -28.93 22.49
C VAL A 696 -5.57 -29.13 23.74
N LEU A 697 -6.41 -28.14 24.06
CA LEU A 697 -7.30 -28.16 25.21
C LEU A 697 -8.63 -28.86 24.91
N ASN A 698 -9.17 -28.66 23.72
CA ASN A 698 -10.42 -29.26 23.25
C ASN A 698 -10.35 -29.53 21.75
N ARG A 699 -11.01 -30.60 21.26
CA ARG A 699 -11.05 -31.00 19.85
C ARG A 699 -12.44 -31.48 19.46
N VAL A 700 -12.98 -30.98 18.35
CA VAL A 700 -14.22 -31.47 17.72
C VAL A 700 -14.06 -31.44 16.19
N GLY A 701 -13.81 -32.61 15.60
CA GLY A 701 -13.46 -32.69 14.18
C GLY A 701 -12.12 -31.95 13.90
N PRO A 702 -12.03 -31.15 12.83
CA PRO A 702 -10.84 -30.35 12.52
C PRO A 702 -10.73 -29.09 13.38
N TRP A 703 -11.73 -28.77 14.20
CA TRP A 703 -11.72 -27.60 15.07
C TRP A 703 -11.09 -27.95 16.42
N ILE A 704 -10.03 -27.24 16.77
CA ILE A 704 -9.32 -27.38 18.04
C ILE A 704 -9.29 -26.06 18.79
N GLN A 705 -9.15 -26.14 20.10
CA GLN A 705 -8.85 -25.02 20.97
C GLN A 705 -7.45 -25.22 21.56
N ILE A 706 -6.58 -24.24 21.37
CA ILE A 706 -5.20 -24.20 21.88
C ILE A 706 -5.01 -22.96 22.76
N ARG A 707 -3.98 -22.95 23.60
CA ARG A 707 -3.50 -21.69 24.21
C ARG A 707 -2.70 -20.91 23.18
N ASN A 708 -2.82 -19.58 23.18
CA ASN A 708 -2.01 -18.75 22.29
C ASN A 708 -0.53 -18.81 22.73
N PRO A 709 0.41 -19.36 21.92
CA PRO A 709 1.83 -19.38 22.25
C PRO A 709 2.45 -17.98 22.29
N HIS A 710 1.87 -17.05 21.51
CA HIS A 710 2.30 -15.68 21.36
C HIS A 710 1.16 -14.75 21.75
N PRO A 711 0.88 -14.57 23.06
CA PRO A 711 -0.21 -13.71 23.52
C PRO A 711 -0.14 -12.36 22.80
N THR A 712 -1.18 -12.07 22.02
CA THR A 712 -1.24 -10.89 21.16
C THR A 712 -1.91 -9.73 21.85
N THR A 713 -2.33 -9.84 23.11
CA THR A 713 -2.63 -8.69 23.97
C THR A 713 -1.31 -8.03 24.35
N PRO A 714 -0.79 -7.06 23.57
CA PRO A 714 0.49 -6.44 23.84
C PRO A 714 0.24 -5.32 24.86
N SER A 715 1.30 -4.59 25.17
CA SER A 715 1.36 -3.55 26.19
C SER A 715 0.22 -2.53 26.26
N PHE A 716 -0.73 -2.39 25.33
CA PHE A 716 -1.79 -1.38 25.41
C PHE A 716 -2.74 -1.57 26.61
N ALA A 717 -3.12 -2.80 26.94
CA ALA A 717 -3.84 -3.07 28.19
C ALA A 717 -2.94 -2.77 29.40
N ASN A 718 -1.63 -3.01 29.30
CA ASN A 718 -0.65 -2.64 30.32
C ASN A 718 -0.39 -1.13 30.39
N ASP A 719 -0.42 -0.36 29.31
CA ASP A 719 -0.17 1.08 29.29
C ASP A 719 -1.44 1.85 29.65
N LEU A 720 -2.61 1.26 29.39
CA LEU A 720 -3.91 1.76 29.84
C LEU A 720 -4.19 1.35 31.29
N LEU A 721 -3.89 0.12 31.74
CA LEU A 721 -4.03 -0.28 33.15
C LEU A 721 -2.90 0.28 34.00
N ASN A 722 -1.65 0.26 33.56
CA ASN A 722 -0.59 1.01 34.24
C ASN A 722 -0.81 2.50 34.08
N GLY A 723 -1.39 3.01 33.00
CA GLY A 723 -1.74 4.43 32.84
C GLY A 723 -2.87 4.88 33.77
N LEU A 724 -3.92 4.07 33.93
CA LEU A 724 -5.05 4.30 34.84
C LEU A 724 -4.68 4.01 36.30
N ALA A 725 -3.85 3.00 36.58
CA ALA A 725 -3.30 2.74 37.90
C ALA A 725 -2.27 3.80 38.29
N LYS A 726 -1.42 4.27 37.36
CA LYS A 726 -0.47 5.37 37.56
C LYS A 726 -1.20 6.71 37.70
N GLN A 727 -2.26 6.98 36.94
CA GLN A 727 -3.08 8.19 37.15
C GLN A 727 -3.92 8.11 38.43
N GLY A 728 -4.52 6.97 38.75
CA GLY A 728 -5.33 6.78 39.94
C GLY A 728 -4.50 6.77 41.23
N MET A 729 -3.36 6.08 41.24
CA MET A 729 -2.46 6.05 42.39
C MET A 729 -1.61 7.30 42.51
N ASN A 730 -1.17 7.94 41.41
CA ASN A 730 -0.49 9.24 41.53
C ASN A 730 -1.46 10.33 41.96
N ALA A 731 -2.73 10.34 41.50
CA ALA A 731 -3.71 11.31 41.99
C ALA A 731 -4.08 11.07 43.47
N ALA A 732 -4.29 9.81 43.88
CA ALA A 732 -4.55 9.48 45.28
C ALA A 732 -3.34 9.77 46.19
N ARG A 733 -2.13 9.55 45.68
CA ARG A 733 -0.88 9.81 46.40
C ARG A 733 -0.52 11.29 46.41
N ASP A 734 -0.75 12.05 45.34
CA ASP A 734 -0.57 13.51 45.32
C ASP A 734 -1.55 14.17 46.29
N GLU A 735 -2.77 13.66 46.41
CA GLU A 735 -3.77 14.16 47.37
C GLU A 735 -3.39 13.77 48.82
N MET A 736 -2.89 12.55 49.02
CA MET A 736 -2.39 12.07 50.32
C MET A 736 -1.10 12.78 50.75
N ASP A 737 -0.18 13.06 49.83
CA ASP A 737 1.07 13.80 50.06
C ASP A 737 0.77 15.29 50.33
N LYS A 738 -0.25 15.88 49.68
CA LYS A 738 -0.75 17.22 50.03
C LYS A 738 -1.37 17.26 51.42
N GLU A 739 -2.19 16.29 51.79
CA GLU A 739 -2.78 16.18 53.14
C GLU A 739 -1.71 15.98 54.22
N ILE A 740 -0.75 15.08 54.00
CA ILE A 740 0.38 14.83 54.92
C ILE A 740 1.29 16.06 55.02
N ALA A 741 1.61 16.74 53.92
CA ALA A 741 2.40 17.97 53.93
C ALA A 741 1.67 19.12 54.63
N LYS A 742 0.35 19.22 54.46
CA LYS A 742 -0.50 20.23 55.12
C LYS A 742 -0.59 19.98 56.62
N GLU A 743 -0.76 18.73 57.06
CA GLU A 743 -0.80 18.37 58.48
C GLU A 743 0.58 18.51 59.14
N ALA A 744 1.66 18.12 58.43
CA ALA A 744 3.04 18.35 58.86
C ALA A 744 3.33 19.84 59.03
N GLY A 745 3.00 20.68 58.03
CA GLY A 745 3.18 22.14 58.10
C GLY A 745 2.39 22.79 59.22
N LYS A 746 1.15 22.33 59.47
CA LYS A 746 0.29 22.85 60.56
C LYS A 746 0.84 22.50 61.94
N ARG A 747 1.39 21.30 62.13
CA ARG A 747 1.99 20.86 63.40
C ARG A 747 3.36 21.48 63.65
N ILE A 748 4.20 21.58 62.62
CA ILE A 748 5.53 22.20 62.69
C ILE A 748 5.40 23.72 62.93
N GLY A 749 4.53 24.41 62.17
CA GLY A 749 4.31 25.85 62.32
C GLY A 749 3.68 26.25 63.67
N ALA A 750 2.96 25.32 64.31
CA ALA A 750 2.43 25.51 65.67
C ALA A 750 3.43 25.13 66.78
N GLY A 751 4.63 24.67 66.44
CA GLY A 751 5.65 24.22 67.41
C GLY A 751 5.27 22.95 68.18
N LYS A 752 4.37 22.13 67.63
CA LYS A 752 3.80 20.93 68.30
C LYS A 752 4.28 19.61 67.72
N ALA A 753 5.12 19.62 66.69
CA ALA A 753 5.70 18.40 66.14
C ALA A 753 6.84 17.90 67.03
N SER A 754 6.76 16.65 67.48
CA SER A 754 7.85 15.97 68.17
C SER A 754 9.03 15.71 67.24
N GLU A 755 10.22 15.53 67.79
CA GLU A 755 11.44 15.26 67.02
C GLU A 755 11.33 13.97 66.18
N SER A 756 10.65 12.94 66.71
CA SER A 756 10.34 11.71 65.97
C SER A 756 9.36 11.93 64.81
N GLU A 757 8.40 12.85 64.95
CA GLU A 757 7.50 13.22 63.84
C GLU A 757 8.25 14.02 62.77
N MET A 758 9.17 14.91 63.16
CA MET A 758 10.00 15.65 62.20
C MET A 758 10.94 14.72 61.41
N GLN A 759 11.53 13.71 62.05
CA GLN A 759 12.33 12.69 61.38
C GLN A 759 11.47 11.80 60.46
N PHE A 760 10.25 11.44 60.88
CA PHE A 760 9.31 10.72 60.04
C PHE A 760 8.99 11.51 58.75
N TYR A 761 8.61 12.79 58.86
CA TYR A 761 8.31 13.62 57.69
C TYR A 761 9.54 13.80 56.77
N ALA A 762 10.72 14.06 57.34
CA ALA A 762 11.96 14.17 56.56
C ALA A 762 12.30 12.88 55.79
N SER A 763 12.11 11.71 56.43
CA SER A 763 12.33 10.41 55.79
C SER A 763 11.27 10.04 54.76
N TYR A 764 10.02 10.49 54.94
CA TYR A 764 8.91 10.23 54.03
C TYR A 764 9.11 10.96 52.69
N PHE A 765 9.58 12.21 52.71
CA PHE A 765 9.81 13.01 51.50
C PHE A 765 11.15 12.73 50.79
N THR A 766 12.04 11.92 51.38
CA THR A 766 13.38 11.62 50.81
C THR A 766 13.53 10.18 50.28
N ARG A 767 12.52 9.31 50.42
CA ARG A 767 12.58 7.94 49.87
C ARG A 767 12.55 7.95 48.34
N GLU A 768 13.51 7.24 47.74
CA GLU A 768 13.50 6.92 46.30
C GLU A 768 12.20 6.20 45.92
N LYS A 769 11.63 6.59 44.77
CA LYS A 769 10.34 6.07 44.29
C LYS A 769 10.45 4.55 44.09
N VAL A 770 9.63 3.79 44.80
CA VAL A 770 9.47 2.35 44.60
C VAL A 770 9.01 2.11 43.15
N ASP A 771 9.78 1.30 42.42
CA ASP A 771 9.48 0.88 41.05
C ASP A 771 8.49 -0.30 41.08
N TYR A 772 7.24 -0.02 40.72
CA TYR A 772 6.14 -1.00 40.72
C TYR A 772 6.14 -1.93 39.50
N THR A 773 7.14 -1.86 38.62
CA THR A 773 7.25 -2.73 37.44
C THR A 773 7.56 -4.20 37.74
N LYS A 774 7.83 -4.56 39.01
CA LYS A 774 8.24 -5.92 39.42
C LYS A 774 7.19 -6.71 40.23
N SER A 775 5.89 -6.63 39.92
CA SER A 775 4.89 -7.51 40.58
C SER A 775 4.43 -8.68 39.68
N ASN A 776 4.35 -9.86 40.30
CA ASN A 776 4.04 -11.18 39.71
C ASN A 776 2.66 -11.33 39.03
N ASP A 777 1.84 -10.28 38.91
CA ASP A 777 0.51 -10.36 38.29
C ASP A 777 0.57 -10.44 36.74
N PHE A 778 1.74 -10.16 36.17
CA PHE A 778 1.99 -10.08 34.73
C PHE A 778 1.81 -11.41 33.98
N PHE A 779 2.04 -12.56 34.65
CA PHE A 779 1.91 -13.89 34.03
C PHE A 779 0.45 -14.38 33.97
N THR A 780 -0.46 -13.83 34.77
CA THR A 780 -1.81 -14.41 34.98
C THR A 780 -2.84 -13.98 33.94
N LEU A 781 -2.62 -12.85 33.26
CA LEU A 781 -3.49 -12.35 32.16
C LEU A 781 -3.07 -12.91 30.80
N ASN A 782 -1.76 -12.98 30.52
CA ASN A 782 -1.22 -13.56 29.29
C ASN A 782 -1.54 -15.06 29.14
N ALA A 783 -1.71 -15.78 30.25
CA ALA A 783 -2.05 -17.20 30.28
C ALA A 783 -3.52 -17.54 29.91
N LYS A 784 -4.36 -16.55 29.54
CA LYS A 784 -5.80 -16.73 29.28
C LYS A 784 -6.23 -16.51 27.83
N GLU A 785 -5.30 -16.21 26.92
CA GLU A 785 -5.63 -16.16 25.48
C GLU A 785 -5.73 -17.57 24.91
N HIS A 786 -6.86 -17.84 24.26
CA HIS A 786 -7.09 -19.09 23.55
C HIS A 786 -7.28 -18.80 22.07
N ILE A 787 -6.81 -19.73 21.24
CA ILE A 787 -7.04 -19.74 19.81
C ILE A 787 -7.95 -20.92 19.51
N VAL A 788 -8.98 -20.69 18.71
CA VAL A 788 -9.71 -21.76 18.04
C VAL A 788 -9.16 -21.84 16.63
N LEU A 789 -8.67 -23.01 16.23
CA LEU A 789 -8.05 -23.28 14.93
C LEU A 789 -8.84 -24.37 14.21
N ASN A 790 -9.11 -24.18 12.92
CA ASN A 790 -9.53 -25.23 12.02
C ASN A 790 -8.30 -25.77 11.28
N GLU A 791 -7.94 -27.02 11.55
CA GLU A 791 -6.73 -27.62 10.98
C GLU A 791 -6.81 -27.86 9.46
N ASN A 792 -8.01 -27.93 8.88
CA ASN A 792 -8.17 -28.20 7.45
C ASN A 792 -7.87 -26.97 6.58
N ASP A 793 -8.33 -25.80 7.00
CA ASP A 793 -8.22 -24.55 6.23
C ASP A 793 -7.41 -23.46 6.93
N GLN A 794 -6.83 -23.78 8.09
CA GLN A 794 -5.99 -22.92 8.91
C GLN A 794 -6.69 -21.63 9.38
N ARG A 795 -8.03 -21.55 9.26
CA ARG A 795 -8.80 -20.46 9.85
C ARG A 795 -8.67 -20.52 11.36
N HIS A 796 -8.31 -19.39 11.96
CA HIS A 796 -8.21 -19.29 13.39
C HIS A 796 -8.81 -17.98 13.91
N PHE A 797 -9.15 -17.96 15.18
CA PHE A 797 -9.60 -16.77 15.87
C PHE A 797 -9.28 -16.87 17.35
N MET A 798 -9.01 -15.71 17.94
CA MET A 798 -8.63 -15.58 19.34
C MET A 798 -9.84 -15.23 20.20
N TYR A 799 -9.87 -15.76 21.42
CA TYR A 799 -10.78 -15.30 22.45
C TYR A 799 -10.15 -15.32 23.84
N ILE A 800 -10.72 -14.50 24.73
CA ILE A 800 -10.35 -14.45 26.14
C ILE A 800 -11.62 -14.77 26.95
N PRO A 801 -11.64 -15.89 27.70
CA PRO A 801 -12.72 -16.21 28.61
C PRO A 801 -13.04 -15.04 29.54
N GLY A 802 -14.29 -14.63 29.51
CA GLY A 802 -14.88 -13.53 30.28
C GLY A 802 -14.81 -12.14 29.62
N MET A 803 -13.94 -11.91 28.65
CA MET A 803 -13.62 -10.53 28.21
C MET A 803 -13.66 -10.29 26.70
N TYR A 804 -13.18 -11.20 25.86
CA TYR A 804 -12.99 -10.92 24.43
C TYR A 804 -13.53 -12.04 23.56
N TYR A 805 -14.64 -11.78 22.84
CA TYR A 805 -15.35 -12.78 22.04
C TYR A 805 -15.73 -12.30 20.64
N ASN A 806 -15.37 -11.07 20.26
CA ASN A 806 -15.84 -10.44 19.04
C ASN A 806 -15.43 -11.20 17.77
N GLN A 807 -14.25 -11.83 17.78
CA GLN A 807 -13.79 -12.64 16.65
C GLN A 807 -14.60 -13.93 16.49
N ILE A 808 -14.94 -14.59 17.60
CA ILE A 808 -15.83 -15.77 17.62
C ILE A 808 -17.22 -15.38 17.15
N GLU A 809 -17.74 -14.27 17.65
CA GLU A 809 -19.04 -13.74 17.24
C GLU A 809 -19.10 -13.51 15.73
N ALA A 810 -18.07 -12.90 15.15
CA ALA A 810 -18.00 -12.67 13.70
C ALA A 810 -18.05 -13.98 12.90
N GLN A 811 -17.33 -15.02 13.33
CA GLN A 811 -17.32 -16.33 12.68
C GLN A 811 -18.66 -17.06 12.81
N LEU A 812 -19.28 -16.98 13.98
CA LEU A 812 -20.62 -17.54 14.20
C LEU A 812 -21.69 -16.79 13.40
N MET A 813 -21.60 -15.46 13.32
CA MET A 813 -22.52 -14.63 12.49
C MET A 813 -22.38 -14.88 10.99
N GLY A 814 -21.25 -15.44 10.55
CA GLY A 814 -21.05 -15.93 9.18
C GLY A 814 -21.81 -17.23 8.84
N CYS A 815 -22.50 -17.83 9.81
CA CYS A 815 -23.27 -19.06 9.65
C CYS A 815 -24.78 -18.80 9.71
N TYR A 816 -25.52 -19.15 8.65
CA TYR A 816 -26.98 -18.99 8.63
C TYR A 816 -27.69 -19.76 9.76
N ASP A 817 -27.29 -21.00 10.04
CA ASP A 817 -27.85 -21.81 11.14
C ASP A 817 -27.70 -21.13 12.50
N PHE A 818 -26.65 -20.32 12.71
CA PHE A 818 -26.45 -19.59 13.96
C PHE A 818 -27.48 -18.47 14.11
N LEU A 819 -27.82 -17.79 13.01
CA LEU A 819 -28.78 -16.69 13.00
C LEU A 819 -30.20 -17.17 13.34
N LEU A 820 -30.50 -18.43 13.07
CA LEU A 820 -31.78 -19.08 13.40
C LEU A 820 -31.90 -19.51 14.88
N LEU A 821 -30.80 -19.52 15.64
CA LEU A 821 -30.82 -19.90 17.05
C LEU A 821 -31.46 -18.81 17.93
N ASP A 822 -32.03 -19.23 19.05
CA ASP A 822 -32.51 -18.31 20.08
C ASP A 822 -31.35 -17.49 20.67
N LYS A 823 -31.70 -16.34 21.25
CA LYS A 823 -30.73 -15.36 21.76
C LYS A 823 -29.80 -15.92 22.84
N ASP A 824 -30.29 -16.78 23.73
CA ASP A 824 -29.50 -17.31 24.84
C ASP A 824 -28.53 -18.38 24.35
N THR A 825 -28.95 -19.23 23.43
CA THR A 825 -28.05 -20.19 22.76
C THR A 825 -26.94 -19.46 22.00
N ARG A 826 -27.27 -18.42 21.21
CA ARG A 826 -26.27 -17.61 20.50
C ARG A 826 -25.24 -16.99 21.46
N LYS A 827 -25.72 -16.38 22.54
CA LYS A 827 -24.87 -15.75 23.57
C LYS A 827 -23.93 -16.75 24.24
N ASN A 828 -24.40 -17.98 24.51
CA ASN A 828 -23.57 -19.03 25.11
C ASN A 828 -22.46 -19.51 24.16
N LEU A 829 -22.77 -19.65 22.87
CA LEU A 829 -21.80 -20.03 21.85
C LEU A 829 -20.73 -18.94 21.66
N VAL A 830 -21.15 -17.67 21.52
CA VAL A 830 -20.24 -16.52 21.38
C VAL A 830 -19.28 -16.44 22.56
N ARG A 831 -19.78 -16.63 23.78
CA ARG A 831 -18.98 -16.54 25.01
C ARG A 831 -18.09 -17.76 25.26
N MET A 832 -18.09 -18.76 24.38
CA MET A 832 -17.36 -20.02 24.60
C MET A 832 -17.63 -20.59 26.01
N LYS A 833 -18.88 -20.49 26.50
CA LYS A 833 -19.23 -20.96 27.85
C LYS A 833 -18.99 -22.48 27.98
N ASP A 834 -19.19 -23.17 26.88
CA ASP A 834 -18.85 -24.56 26.64
C ASP A 834 -18.08 -24.62 25.31
N PRO A 835 -16.73 -24.57 25.34
CA PRO A 835 -15.91 -24.57 24.14
C PRO A 835 -16.21 -25.76 23.23
N VAL A 836 -16.41 -26.96 23.79
CA VAL A 836 -16.71 -28.18 23.03
C VAL A 836 -18.01 -28.00 22.24
N ARG A 837 -19.06 -27.48 22.87
CA ARG A 837 -20.33 -27.20 22.18
C ARG A 837 -20.18 -26.15 21.08
N THR A 838 -19.36 -25.12 21.27
CA THR A 838 -19.09 -24.13 20.22
C THR A 838 -18.29 -24.72 19.06
N LEU A 839 -17.25 -25.51 19.34
CA LEU A 839 -16.49 -26.23 18.31
C LEU A 839 -17.38 -27.19 17.52
N ALA A 840 -18.29 -27.91 18.17
CA ALA A 840 -19.26 -28.79 17.51
C ALA A 840 -20.21 -28.01 16.59
N PHE A 841 -20.64 -26.81 17.02
CA PHE A 841 -21.46 -25.94 16.19
C PHE A 841 -20.71 -25.48 14.93
N LEU A 842 -19.47 -25.02 15.09
CA LEU A 842 -18.61 -24.61 13.97
C LEU A 842 -18.32 -25.77 13.02
N ASN A 843 -18.05 -26.97 13.55
CA ASN A 843 -17.84 -28.17 12.76
C ASN A 843 -19.09 -28.51 11.92
N LYS A 844 -20.29 -28.44 12.51
CA LYS A 844 -21.54 -28.67 11.77
C LYS A 844 -21.78 -27.60 10.69
N ALA A 845 -21.52 -26.33 11.02
CA ALA A 845 -21.74 -25.19 10.14
C ALA A 845 -20.82 -25.19 8.92
N TYR A 846 -19.54 -25.52 9.12
CA TYR A 846 -18.52 -25.44 8.07
C TYR A 846 -18.14 -26.80 7.48
N GLY A 847 -18.52 -27.92 8.11
CA GLY A 847 -18.15 -29.27 7.68
C GLY A 847 -18.96 -29.81 6.50
N LYS A 848 -20.11 -29.22 6.16
CA LYS A 848 -20.99 -29.69 5.07
C LYS A 848 -20.51 -29.33 3.66
N GLY A 849 -19.42 -28.56 3.52
CA GLY A 849 -18.90 -28.13 2.22
C GLY A 849 -17.77 -29.00 1.64
N MET A 850 -17.42 -30.13 2.28
CA MET A 850 -16.33 -31.02 1.86
C MET A 850 -16.75 -32.47 1.58
N GLU A 851 -18.05 -32.78 1.61
CA GLU A 851 -18.61 -33.98 0.96
C GLU A 851 -19.04 -33.63 -0.46
#